data_AF-A0A6N2YI70-F1
#
_entry.id   AF-A0A6N2YI70-F1
#
_cell.length_a   1.000
_cell.length_b   1.000
_cell.length_c   1.000
_cell.angle_alpha   90.00
_cell.angle_beta   90.00
_cell.angle_gamma   90.00
#
_symmetry.space_group_name_H-M   'P 1'
#
loop_
_entity.id
_entity.type
_entity.pdbx_description
1 polymer ?
#
loop_
_entity_poly.entity_id
_entity_poly.type
_entity_poly.pdbx_seq_one_letter_code
_entity_poly.pdbx_strand_id
1 'polypeptide(L)'
;MKYNESNFTYLKLTTLNKYYQYLLKAECACEDFPKMTKIIARRVVDAFVRELSISYGINSNIATGQMVKMLRYNEEFSIPEEIYDYIQIIRVNGIGITLYRSREKRIEKHPIEILELIHRIFCWYLRIKETETISKFIDLSFKAPKTIEFEKNELKKIKRDIQLKNNQINNLREKIIELAMNSKSVGELNRIIIAIKQEKEELEKQESFFTEVINSHKYEIEEVHKIYEREIREVDLVKDECVENHRLLAKKESLLVRAELDKQQIKSIIDNLEEDEDIINKRKDNIEKQLESIRLSYEKSLGLTNRYQDESETIIFTYDDNLKKLLSNDKSEIISELNFEDSKFYNKITEYNKLIEDTKKKITLFKGILDDRIRHLVKYDDFYNAFLNLNGNKLRILYSMVSNWNKNNSNILSKSKEWLLNRSNEESLLDMVNKTLEEIKSLSDDQIKLSLYYKVLRISGVQIKNICNRKNFIKAVDSMVQSAYVTLLENKDFNYYLSKTHSIKVCYMKKVIEKLKSRYKNIKIKDELVYRIYDEIVKISFKNEVYFTESLKIDVKNEHALKNSIKKQPFDFLSIIIEVGEEADYKFVYGIIFEILKDITVNNYNTTGEQLSLEKFLTGSFRIMLFISSNDVLNSRDLEEVIVLFVGEVLISDSIINYDKIDFDSYNRMIEVWKSKQIFYKDKINEKNDIDNELEAIMDEKLNLESNIEALNSEEKTLKQKYASYEEEFKHMVFSSEKSNVLESYGKYKEFKSKMQESRSSNNISSESSIIETWVEQASKMINESNLAQSEIKLIEEAKKSGFFERELKVFTDLQEWLKDIENDLYNNRKILREKEEEFSLMKSKAEKLSEYLDTLKEIYPDIE
;
A
#
# COMPACT_ATOMS: atom_id res chain seq x y z
N MET A 1 18.97 9.22 -56.67
CA MET A 1 17.97 9.47 -55.60
C MET A 1 16.81 10.23 -56.23
N LYS A 2 15.57 9.72 -56.16
CA LYS A 2 14.40 10.49 -56.62
C LYS A 2 14.21 11.69 -55.68
N TYR A 3 14.17 12.89 -56.22
CA TYR A 3 13.88 14.10 -55.44
C TYR A 3 12.41 14.07 -54.98
N ASN A 4 12.16 14.33 -53.70
CA ASN A 4 10.82 14.42 -53.12
C ASN A 4 10.52 15.91 -52.85
N GLU A 5 9.47 16.43 -53.46
CA GLU A 5 9.07 17.85 -53.43
C GLU A 5 8.48 18.24 -52.07
N SER A 6 7.70 17.35 -51.44
CA SER A 6 7.14 17.53 -50.10
C SER A 6 6.71 16.17 -49.56
N ASN A 7 6.64 16.04 -48.23
CA ASN A 7 6.03 14.86 -47.60
C ASN A 7 4.53 14.72 -47.92
N PHE A 8 3.86 15.80 -48.34
CA PHE A 8 2.42 15.85 -48.54
C PHE A 8 1.98 15.91 -50.02
N THR A 9 2.91 15.73 -50.98
CA THR A 9 2.61 15.84 -52.43
C THR A 9 1.48 14.90 -52.88
N TYR A 10 1.32 13.74 -52.22
CA TYR A 10 0.24 12.79 -52.52
C TYR A 10 -1.16 13.40 -52.33
N LEU A 11 -1.32 14.41 -51.46
CA LEU A 11 -2.61 15.06 -51.23
C LEU A 11 -3.16 15.76 -52.48
N LYS A 12 -2.30 16.20 -53.42
CA LYS A 12 -2.70 16.91 -54.65
C LYS A 12 -3.75 16.13 -55.47
N LEU A 13 -3.75 14.80 -55.37
CA LEU A 13 -4.63 13.91 -56.14
C LEU A 13 -5.78 13.32 -55.31
N THR A 14 -6.05 13.84 -54.10
CA THR A 14 -7.03 13.29 -53.15
C THR A 14 -8.08 14.35 -52.74
N THR A 15 -9.14 13.96 -52.02
CA THR A 15 -10.11 14.91 -51.44
C THR A 15 -9.48 15.90 -50.45
N LEU A 16 -8.29 15.60 -49.94
CA LEU A 16 -7.54 16.45 -48.99
C LEU A 16 -6.62 17.48 -49.68
N ASN A 17 -6.67 17.63 -51.01
CA ASN A 17 -5.82 18.57 -51.78
C ASN A 17 -5.83 20.01 -51.22
N LYS A 18 -6.98 20.47 -50.71
CA LYS A 18 -7.11 21.81 -50.09
C LYS A 18 -6.14 22.06 -48.93
N TYR A 19 -5.65 21.01 -48.25
CA TYR A 19 -4.69 21.14 -47.15
C TYR A 19 -3.23 21.14 -47.61
N TYR A 20 -2.95 20.76 -48.86
CA TYR A 20 -1.59 20.62 -49.37
C TYR A 20 -0.76 21.89 -49.21
N GLN A 21 -1.29 23.04 -49.65
CA GLN A 21 -0.55 24.31 -49.60
C GLN A 21 -0.26 24.76 -48.16
N TYR A 22 -1.17 24.49 -47.21
CA TYR A 22 -0.94 24.81 -45.80
C TYR A 22 0.15 23.92 -45.18
N LEU A 23 0.16 22.63 -45.51
CA LEU A 23 1.16 21.70 -44.99
C LEU A 23 2.52 21.88 -45.65
N LEU A 24 2.57 22.27 -46.94
CA LEU A 24 3.80 22.69 -47.60
C LEU A 24 4.41 23.91 -46.89
N LYS A 25 3.59 24.93 -46.60
CA LYS A 25 4.02 26.09 -45.80
C LYS A 25 4.58 25.70 -44.43
N ALA A 26 3.89 24.79 -43.73
CA ALA A 26 4.33 24.30 -42.42
C ALA A 26 5.64 23.51 -42.51
N GLU A 27 5.80 22.68 -43.56
CA GLU A 27 7.04 21.95 -43.84
C GLU A 27 8.20 22.90 -44.12
N CYS A 28 7.98 23.91 -44.96
CA CYS A 28 8.97 24.94 -45.29
C CYS A 28 9.38 25.78 -44.07
N ALA A 29 8.44 26.08 -43.17
CA ALA A 29 8.65 26.93 -42.00
C ALA A 29 9.12 26.16 -40.75
N CYS A 30 9.33 24.85 -40.83
CA CYS A 30 9.54 24.00 -39.65
C CYS A 30 10.77 24.36 -38.81
N GLU A 31 11.84 24.83 -39.46
CA GLU A 31 13.08 25.26 -38.79
C GLU A 31 13.06 26.74 -38.41
N ASP A 32 12.65 27.61 -39.34
CA ASP A 32 12.70 29.06 -39.16
C ASP A 32 11.58 29.59 -38.24
N PHE A 33 10.39 28.99 -38.30
CA PHE A 33 9.21 29.37 -37.53
C PHE A 33 8.53 28.15 -36.90
N PRO A 34 9.18 27.49 -35.92
CA PRO A 34 8.71 26.21 -35.35
C PRO A 34 7.35 26.31 -34.67
N LYS A 35 7.06 27.44 -33.97
CA LYS A 35 5.74 27.68 -33.36
C LYS A 35 4.64 27.81 -34.43
N MET A 36 4.93 28.49 -35.52
CA MET A 36 3.96 28.70 -36.59
C MET A 36 3.65 27.41 -37.33
N THR A 37 4.64 26.54 -37.49
CA THR A 37 4.45 25.19 -38.01
C THR A 37 3.43 24.41 -37.16
N LYS A 38 3.55 24.46 -35.83
CA LYS A 38 2.59 23.82 -34.91
C LYS A 38 1.19 24.45 -35.01
N ILE A 39 1.09 25.77 -35.18
CA ILE A 39 -0.18 26.49 -35.34
C ILE A 39 -0.87 26.06 -36.64
N ILE A 40 -0.16 26.09 -37.78
CA ILE A 40 -0.70 25.70 -39.08
C ILE A 40 -1.14 24.23 -39.05
N ALA A 41 -0.30 23.35 -38.50
CA ALA A 41 -0.60 21.94 -38.29
C ALA A 41 -1.92 21.75 -37.50
N ARG A 42 -2.08 22.46 -36.38
CA ARG A 42 -3.30 22.41 -35.59
C ARG A 42 -4.53 22.92 -36.35
N ARG A 43 -4.43 24.02 -37.11
CA ARG A 43 -5.54 24.53 -37.93
C ARG A 43 -6.01 23.51 -38.96
N VAL A 44 -5.06 22.86 -39.64
CA VAL A 44 -5.34 21.81 -40.63
C VAL A 44 -6.07 20.63 -39.98
N VAL A 45 -5.61 20.18 -38.82
CA VAL A 45 -6.27 19.09 -38.08
C VAL A 45 -7.65 19.48 -37.58
N ASP A 46 -7.82 20.67 -37.00
CA ASP A 46 -9.12 21.13 -36.52
C ASP A 46 -10.14 21.27 -37.66
N ALA A 47 -9.70 21.73 -38.84
CA ALA A 47 -10.52 21.77 -40.04
C ALA A 47 -10.89 20.36 -40.54
N PHE A 48 -9.91 19.44 -40.59
CA PHE A 48 -10.15 18.06 -40.98
C PHE A 48 -11.14 17.34 -40.05
N VAL A 49 -10.95 17.47 -38.73
CA VAL A 49 -11.85 16.89 -37.71
C VAL A 49 -13.27 17.41 -37.90
N ARG A 50 -13.43 18.70 -38.21
CA ARG A 50 -14.75 19.30 -38.42
C ARG A 50 -15.45 18.71 -39.64
N GLU A 51 -14.75 18.59 -40.75
CA GLU A 51 -15.30 17.97 -41.96
C GLU A 51 -15.64 16.50 -41.75
N LEU A 52 -14.77 15.77 -41.06
CA LEU A 52 -15.02 14.39 -40.65
C LEU A 52 -16.28 14.29 -39.78
N SER A 53 -16.42 15.19 -38.80
CA SER A 53 -17.60 15.27 -37.92
C SER A 53 -18.89 15.51 -38.70
N ILE A 54 -18.87 16.44 -39.66
CA ILE A 54 -20.01 16.74 -40.54
C ILE A 54 -20.41 15.52 -41.35
N SER A 55 -19.44 14.76 -41.85
CA SER A 55 -19.71 13.55 -42.65
C SER A 55 -20.43 12.44 -41.86
N TYR A 56 -20.38 12.48 -40.53
CA TYR A 56 -21.04 11.54 -39.62
C TYR A 56 -22.15 12.20 -38.77
N GLY A 57 -22.73 13.29 -39.27
CA GLY A 57 -23.93 13.90 -38.66
C GLY A 57 -23.71 14.64 -37.34
N ILE A 58 -22.46 14.89 -36.93
CA ILE A 58 -22.15 15.65 -35.72
C ILE A 58 -22.30 17.16 -36.01
N ASN A 59 -22.91 17.90 -35.09
CA ASN A 59 -23.12 19.35 -35.22
C ASN A 59 -21.80 20.10 -35.47
N SER A 60 -21.75 20.89 -36.54
CA SER A 60 -20.57 21.66 -36.93
C SER A 60 -20.35 22.94 -36.13
N ASN A 61 -21.28 23.35 -35.27
CA ASN A 61 -21.26 24.65 -34.58
C ASN A 61 -20.70 24.59 -33.16
N ILE A 62 -19.94 23.55 -32.83
CA ILE A 62 -19.35 23.34 -31.49
C ILE A 62 -17.81 23.39 -31.54
N ALA A 63 -17.21 23.47 -30.34
CA ALA A 63 -15.76 23.46 -30.15
C ALA A 63 -15.12 22.15 -30.64
N THR A 64 -13.92 22.24 -31.23
CA THR A 64 -13.25 21.08 -31.84
C THR A 64 -12.97 19.96 -30.83
N GLY A 65 -12.63 20.26 -29.57
CA GLY A 65 -12.36 19.21 -28.59
C GLY A 65 -13.60 18.42 -28.19
N GLN A 66 -14.78 19.04 -28.22
CA GLN A 66 -16.05 18.33 -28.07
C GLN A 66 -16.31 17.42 -29.28
N MET A 67 -16.04 17.90 -30.50
CA MET A 67 -16.16 17.08 -31.72
C MET A 67 -15.28 15.83 -31.66
N VAL A 68 -14.00 15.98 -31.27
CA VAL A 68 -13.07 14.85 -31.18
C VAL A 68 -13.57 13.82 -30.15
N LYS A 69 -14.14 14.27 -29.03
CA LYS A 69 -14.76 13.37 -28.04
C LYS A 69 -15.98 12.65 -28.62
N MET A 70 -16.86 13.35 -29.33
CA MET A 70 -18.04 12.75 -29.95
C MET A 70 -17.65 11.73 -31.03
N LEU A 71 -16.63 12.02 -31.85
CA LEU A 71 -16.09 11.09 -32.86
C LEU A 71 -15.46 9.84 -32.24
N ARG A 72 -14.87 9.93 -31.04
CA ARG A 72 -14.30 8.76 -30.35
C ARG A 72 -15.39 7.75 -29.98
N TYR A 73 -16.54 8.25 -29.53
CA TYR A 73 -17.67 7.44 -29.03
C TYR A 73 -18.82 7.31 -30.03
N ASN A 74 -18.60 7.63 -31.31
CA ASN A 74 -19.63 7.51 -32.34
C ASN A 74 -19.77 6.04 -32.79
N GLU A 75 -21.01 5.54 -32.86
CA GLU A 75 -21.33 4.15 -33.19
C GLU A 75 -21.10 3.82 -34.68
N GLU A 76 -21.26 4.79 -35.59
CA GLU A 76 -21.11 4.59 -37.05
C GLU A 76 -19.65 4.70 -37.51
N PHE A 77 -18.86 5.51 -36.81
CA PHE A 77 -17.45 5.72 -37.13
C PHE A 77 -16.65 6.10 -35.89
N SER A 78 -15.83 5.17 -35.39
CA SER A 78 -14.91 5.42 -34.29
C SER A 78 -13.49 5.62 -34.80
N ILE A 79 -12.84 6.68 -34.32
CA ILE A 79 -11.43 6.94 -34.57
C ILE A 79 -10.60 5.98 -33.69
N PRO A 80 -9.63 5.23 -34.25
CA PRO A 80 -8.72 4.40 -33.46
C PRO A 80 -8.01 5.22 -32.37
N GLU A 81 -7.76 4.61 -31.21
CA GLU A 81 -7.16 5.29 -30.06
C GLU A 81 -5.83 5.98 -30.42
N GLU A 82 -5.00 5.37 -31.27
CA GLU A 82 -3.76 5.96 -31.77
C GLU A 82 -3.99 7.27 -32.53
N ILE A 83 -5.00 7.32 -33.39
CA ILE A 83 -5.34 8.51 -34.20
C ILE A 83 -5.97 9.58 -33.31
N TYR A 84 -6.82 9.19 -32.35
CA TYR A 84 -7.35 10.09 -31.34
C TYR A 84 -6.20 10.76 -30.56
N ASP A 85 -5.19 9.99 -30.15
CA ASP A 85 -4.03 10.51 -29.44
C ASP A 85 -3.17 11.42 -30.30
N TYR A 86 -2.96 11.10 -31.58
CA TYR A 86 -2.26 11.97 -32.50
C TYR A 86 -2.96 13.33 -32.63
N ILE A 87 -4.30 13.35 -32.75
CA ILE A 87 -5.10 14.57 -32.79
C ILE A 87 -4.91 15.38 -31.49
N GLN A 88 -5.00 14.73 -30.31
CA GLN A 88 -4.83 15.44 -29.03
C GLN A 88 -3.42 16.00 -28.86
N ILE A 89 -2.37 15.26 -29.25
CA ILE A 89 -0.98 15.72 -29.18
C ILE A 89 -0.78 16.98 -30.04
N ILE A 90 -1.32 16.99 -31.26
CA ILE A 90 -1.24 18.14 -32.16
C ILE A 90 -1.97 19.35 -31.57
N ARG A 91 -3.17 19.14 -31.02
CA ARG A 91 -3.95 20.22 -30.38
C ARG A 91 -3.17 20.84 -29.22
N VAL A 92 -2.67 20.03 -28.30
CA VAL A 92 -1.87 20.50 -27.14
C VAL A 92 -0.63 21.29 -27.59
N ASN A 93 0.12 20.77 -28.57
CA ASN A 93 1.35 21.40 -29.05
C ASN A 93 1.10 22.69 -29.84
N GLY A 94 -0.09 22.89 -30.43
CA GLY A 94 -0.43 24.10 -31.18
C GLY A 94 -0.56 25.36 -30.32
N ILE A 95 -0.97 25.22 -29.05
CA ILE A 95 -1.07 26.34 -28.09
C ILE A 95 0.08 26.33 -27.05
N GLY A 96 0.67 25.16 -26.80
CA GLY A 96 1.75 25.01 -25.83
C GLY A 96 1.28 25.16 -24.38
N ILE A 97 0.07 24.67 -24.09
CA ILE A 97 -0.49 24.55 -22.73
C ILE A 97 -1.12 23.17 -22.60
N THR A 98 -0.85 22.53 -21.46
CA THR A 98 -1.59 21.37 -20.96
C THR A 98 -2.22 21.77 -19.64
N LEU A 99 -3.52 22.04 -19.60
CA LEU A 99 -4.23 22.31 -18.36
C LEU A 99 -5.43 21.38 -18.21
N TYR A 100 -5.51 20.78 -17.01
CA TYR A 100 -6.47 19.82 -16.43
C TYR A 100 -6.92 18.59 -17.25
N ARG A 101 -7.16 18.68 -18.56
CA ARG A 101 -7.64 17.55 -19.39
C ARG A 101 -6.60 16.46 -19.67
N SER A 102 -5.32 16.68 -19.38
CA SER A 102 -4.23 15.84 -19.92
C SER A 102 -2.92 15.88 -19.12
N ARG A 103 -2.97 15.89 -17.78
CA ARG A 103 -1.75 15.76 -16.95
C ARG A 103 -0.95 14.49 -17.28
N GLU A 104 -1.62 13.43 -17.74
CA GLU A 104 -1.02 12.13 -18.07
C GLU A 104 -0.44 12.06 -19.49
N LYS A 105 -0.74 13.01 -20.40
CA LYS A 105 -0.28 12.98 -21.81
C LYS A 105 0.60 14.17 -22.15
N ARG A 106 1.62 14.44 -21.32
CA ARG A 106 2.63 15.47 -21.57
C ARG A 106 3.65 14.95 -22.60
N ILE A 107 3.41 15.21 -23.88
CA ILE A 107 4.43 14.98 -24.92
C ILE A 107 4.61 16.26 -25.71
N GLU A 108 5.54 17.11 -25.25
CA GLU A 108 6.05 18.20 -26.07
C GLU A 108 6.77 17.58 -27.27
N LYS A 109 6.31 17.94 -28.47
CA LYS A 109 6.78 17.35 -29.73
C LYS A 109 7.51 18.38 -30.56
N HIS A 110 8.56 17.95 -31.24
CA HIS A 110 9.25 18.76 -32.23
C HIS A 110 8.30 19.05 -33.42
N PRO A 111 8.36 20.22 -34.09
CA PRO A 111 7.51 20.52 -35.25
C PRO A 111 7.50 19.43 -36.34
N ILE A 112 8.65 18.78 -36.57
CA ILE A 112 8.77 17.66 -37.52
C ILE A 112 7.92 16.46 -37.08
N GLU A 113 7.93 16.11 -35.79
CA GLU A 113 7.08 15.03 -35.26
C GLU A 113 5.60 15.40 -35.40
N ILE A 114 5.23 16.67 -35.21
CA ILE A 114 3.86 17.14 -35.41
C ILE A 114 3.41 16.96 -36.88
N LEU A 115 4.28 17.28 -37.84
CA LEU A 115 4.01 17.04 -39.27
C LEU A 115 3.89 15.54 -39.57
N GLU A 116 4.73 14.70 -38.95
CA GLU A 116 4.63 13.25 -39.08
C GLU A 116 3.30 12.70 -38.55
N LEU A 117 2.82 13.21 -37.41
CA LEU A 117 1.52 12.82 -36.86
C LEU A 117 0.37 13.19 -37.81
N ILE A 118 0.40 14.39 -38.41
CA ILE A 118 -0.59 14.77 -39.44
C ILE A 118 -0.53 13.81 -40.63
N HIS A 119 0.67 13.51 -41.11
CA HIS A 119 0.86 12.57 -42.21
C HIS A 119 0.24 11.20 -41.90
N ARG A 120 0.43 10.69 -40.68
CA ARG A 120 -0.18 9.43 -40.23
C ARG A 120 -1.70 9.51 -40.18
N ILE A 121 -2.27 10.60 -39.65
CA ILE A 121 -3.73 10.82 -39.61
C ILE A 121 -4.31 10.81 -41.03
N PHE A 122 -3.70 11.54 -41.96
CA PHE A 122 -4.18 11.63 -43.34
C PHE A 122 -4.02 10.33 -44.12
N CYS A 123 -2.89 9.63 -43.96
CA CYS A 123 -2.69 8.30 -44.53
C CYS A 123 -3.74 7.30 -44.02
N TRP A 124 -4.04 7.32 -42.72
CA TRP A 124 -5.10 6.48 -42.14
C TRP A 124 -6.46 6.78 -42.78
N TYR A 125 -6.87 8.06 -42.82
CA TYR A 125 -8.16 8.46 -43.38
C TYR A 125 -8.30 8.06 -44.86
N LEU A 126 -7.29 8.38 -45.67
CA LEU A 126 -7.32 8.11 -47.10
C LEU A 126 -7.26 6.61 -47.43
N ARG A 127 -6.62 5.78 -46.58
CA ARG A 127 -6.68 4.31 -46.75
C ARG A 127 -8.10 3.77 -46.61
N ILE A 128 -8.92 4.42 -45.78
CA ILE A 128 -10.31 4.05 -45.55
C ILE A 128 -11.23 4.58 -46.67
N LYS A 129 -11.02 5.83 -47.13
CA LYS A 129 -11.95 6.49 -48.06
C LYS A 129 -11.54 6.46 -49.54
N GLU A 130 -10.25 6.33 -49.84
CA GLU A 130 -9.68 6.47 -51.20
C GLU A 130 -8.57 5.44 -51.48
N THR A 131 -8.83 4.16 -51.20
CA THR A 131 -7.83 3.08 -51.28
C THR A 131 -7.19 2.95 -52.67
N GLU A 132 -7.98 3.08 -53.74
CA GLU A 132 -7.49 2.98 -55.13
C GLU A 132 -6.54 4.12 -55.50
N THR A 133 -6.79 5.34 -55.01
CA THR A 133 -5.93 6.50 -55.24
C THR A 133 -4.61 6.36 -54.48
N ILE A 134 -4.68 5.90 -53.22
CA ILE A 134 -3.48 5.68 -52.39
C ILE A 134 -2.61 4.55 -52.92
N SER A 135 -3.19 3.46 -53.45
CA SER A 135 -2.41 2.33 -53.97
C SER A 135 -1.48 2.68 -55.15
N LYS A 136 -1.69 3.84 -55.80
CA LYS A 136 -0.84 4.33 -56.89
C LYS A 136 0.49 4.92 -56.39
N PHE A 137 0.61 5.22 -55.10
CA PHE A 137 1.83 5.76 -54.51
C PHE A 137 2.71 4.64 -53.95
N ILE A 138 3.92 4.50 -54.50
CA ILE A 138 4.85 3.40 -54.19
C ILE A 138 5.57 3.61 -52.83
N ASP A 139 5.72 4.86 -52.38
CA ASP A 139 6.41 5.20 -51.12
C ASP A 139 5.63 6.33 -50.40
N LEU A 140 5.00 5.99 -49.27
CA LEU A 140 4.28 6.91 -48.37
C LEU A 140 5.02 7.11 -47.04
N SER A 141 6.34 6.86 -47.01
CA SER A 141 7.15 7.12 -45.82
C SER A 141 7.33 8.61 -45.56
N PHE A 142 7.16 9.02 -44.31
CA PHE A 142 7.49 10.37 -43.88
C PHE A 142 9.01 10.52 -43.78
N LYS A 143 9.56 11.57 -44.37
CA LYS A 143 10.98 11.91 -44.37
C LYS A 143 11.15 13.25 -43.67
N ALA A 144 12.28 13.46 -42.99
CA ALA A 144 12.57 14.77 -42.41
C ALA A 144 12.50 15.86 -43.51
N PRO A 145 11.78 16.97 -43.28
CA PRO A 145 11.74 18.10 -44.20
C PRO A 145 13.15 18.54 -44.55
N LYS A 146 13.40 18.81 -45.83
CA LYS A 146 14.70 19.33 -46.27
C LYS A 146 14.78 20.82 -45.99
N THR A 147 15.95 21.26 -45.54
CA THR A 147 16.20 22.66 -45.19
C THR A 147 16.63 23.45 -46.42
N ILE A 148 16.33 24.76 -46.45
CA ILE A 148 16.86 25.65 -47.50
C ILE A 148 18.39 25.57 -47.57
N GLU A 149 19.05 25.35 -46.44
CA GLU A 149 20.51 25.25 -46.39
C GLU A 149 21.02 23.97 -47.04
N PHE A 150 20.35 22.84 -46.80
CA PHE A 150 20.62 21.58 -47.49
C PHE A 150 20.49 21.74 -49.01
N GLU A 151 19.38 22.34 -49.46
CA GLU A 151 19.13 22.55 -50.89
C GLU A 151 20.13 23.51 -51.54
N LYS A 152 20.52 24.58 -50.83
CA LYS A 152 21.60 25.47 -51.26
C LYS A 152 22.94 24.74 -51.38
N ASN A 153 23.23 23.80 -50.49
CA ASN A 153 24.49 23.04 -50.51
C ASN A 153 24.52 22.02 -51.64
N GLU A 154 23.40 21.34 -51.92
CA GLU A 154 23.26 20.47 -53.09
C GLU A 154 23.39 21.27 -54.39
N LEU A 155 22.74 22.44 -54.50
CA LEU A 155 22.89 23.32 -55.65
C LEU A 155 24.35 23.77 -55.84
N LYS A 156 25.08 24.09 -54.76
CA LYS A 156 26.52 24.41 -54.84
C LYS A 156 27.33 23.21 -55.36
N LYS A 157 27.02 21.99 -54.93
CA LYS A 157 27.70 20.77 -55.38
C LYS A 157 27.47 20.53 -56.87
N ILE A 158 26.22 20.60 -57.33
CA ILE A 158 25.84 20.47 -58.74
C ILE A 158 26.58 21.51 -59.59
N LYS A 159 26.62 22.78 -59.16
CA LYS A 159 27.37 23.84 -59.85
C LYS A 159 28.86 23.54 -59.98
N ARG A 160 29.50 22.98 -58.94
CA ARG A 160 30.91 22.54 -59.01
C ARG A 160 31.09 21.36 -59.97
N ASP A 161 30.18 20.39 -59.95
CA ASP A 161 30.24 19.23 -60.83
C ASP A 161 30.08 19.63 -62.30
N ILE A 162 29.17 20.55 -62.60
CA ILE A 162 29.04 21.17 -63.94
C ILE A 162 30.34 21.85 -64.36
N GLN A 163 30.98 22.59 -63.45
CA GLN A 163 32.27 23.24 -63.73
C GLN A 163 33.40 22.22 -63.97
N LEU A 164 33.45 21.14 -63.20
CA LEU A 164 34.41 20.04 -63.40
C LEU A 164 34.20 19.33 -64.74
N LYS A 165 32.95 19.07 -65.12
CA LYS A 165 32.60 18.48 -66.43
C LYS A 165 32.97 19.41 -67.57
N ASN A 166 32.78 20.73 -67.44
CA ASN A 166 33.27 21.72 -68.40
C ASN A 166 34.79 21.68 -68.55
N ASN A 167 35.53 21.61 -67.43
CA ASN A 167 36.99 21.51 -67.46
C ASN A 167 37.47 20.20 -68.10
N GLN A 168 36.80 19.07 -67.82
CA GLN A 168 37.08 17.78 -68.46
C GLN A 168 36.85 17.83 -69.97
N ILE A 169 35.74 18.44 -70.42
CA ILE A 169 35.45 18.63 -71.85
C ILE A 169 36.56 19.47 -72.50
N ASN A 170 37.00 20.56 -71.86
CA ASN A 170 38.05 21.43 -72.40
C ASN A 170 39.40 20.73 -72.46
N ASN A 171 39.82 20.03 -71.41
CA ASN A 171 41.07 19.25 -71.41
C ASN A 171 41.06 18.13 -72.45
N LEU A 172 39.92 17.46 -72.67
CA LEU A 172 39.79 16.43 -73.71
C LEU A 172 39.82 17.04 -75.11
N ARG A 173 39.27 18.25 -75.30
CA ARG A 173 39.39 19.00 -76.56
C ARG A 173 40.83 19.39 -76.86
N GLU A 174 41.59 19.84 -75.87
CA GLU A 174 43.03 20.13 -76.01
C GLU A 174 43.83 18.87 -76.37
N LYS A 175 43.57 17.74 -75.71
CA LYS A 175 44.19 16.45 -76.07
C LYS A 175 43.86 15.95 -77.47
N ILE A 176 42.65 16.24 -77.98
CA ILE A 176 42.28 15.93 -79.37
C ILE A 176 43.12 16.76 -80.35
N ILE A 177 43.39 18.03 -80.03
CA ILE A 177 44.24 18.91 -80.85
C ILE A 177 45.69 18.39 -80.88
N GLU A 178 46.20 17.85 -79.77
CA GLU A 178 47.55 17.26 -79.69
C GLU A 178 47.69 15.92 -80.43
N LEU A 179 46.63 15.09 -80.48
CA LEU A 179 46.64 13.74 -81.08
C LEU A 179 46.30 13.70 -82.58
N ALA A 180 46.30 14.86 -83.26
CA ALA A 180 45.72 15.12 -84.58
C ALA A 180 46.10 14.15 -85.73
N MET A 181 47.10 13.28 -85.57
CA MET A 181 47.52 12.31 -86.60
C MET A 181 46.97 10.88 -86.43
N ASN A 182 46.23 10.57 -85.36
CA ASN A 182 45.73 9.21 -85.11
C ASN A 182 44.18 9.17 -85.03
N SER A 183 43.53 8.84 -86.15
CA SER A 183 42.07 9.00 -86.33
C SER A 183 41.22 8.13 -85.40
N LYS A 184 41.73 6.98 -84.96
CA LYS A 184 41.00 6.03 -84.10
C LYS A 184 40.89 6.52 -82.65
N SER A 185 41.96 7.12 -82.11
CA SER A 185 41.98 7.68 -80.74
C SER A 185 41.15 8.96 -80.62
N VAL A 186 41.11 9.79 -81.68
CA VAL A 186 40.23 10.98 -81.74
C VAL A 186 38.75 10.59 -81.73
N GLY A 187 38.38 9.50 -82.41
CA GLY A 187 37.00 8.99 -82.40
C GLY A 187 36.53 8.53 -81.02
N GLU A 188 37.40 7.88 -80.25
CA GLU A 188 37.11 7.43 -78.88
C GLU A 188 36.99 8.61 -77.90
N LEU A 189 37.90 9.58 -77.98
CA LEU A 189 37.84 10.80 -77.15
C LEU A 189 36.57 11.62 -77.43
N ASN A 190 36.11 11.70 -78.68
CA ASN A 190 34.86 12.37 -79.02
C ASN A 190 33.61 11.66 -78.46
N ARG A 191 33.59 10.32 -78.44
CA ARG A 191 32.49 9.57 -77.78
C ARG A 191 32.45 9.85 -76.28
N ILE A 192 33.61 9.93 -75.63
CA ILE A 192 33.72 10.30 -74.21
C ILE A 192 33.22 11.72 -73.98
N ILE A 193 33.57 12.70 -74.83
CA ILE A 193 33.05 14.07 -74.74
C ILE A 193 31.52 14.11 -74.89
N ILE A 194 30.93 13.32 -75.78
CA ILE A 194 29.46 13.25 -75.96
C ILE A 194 28.80 12.71 -74.68
N ALA A 195 29.34 11.64 -74.09
CA ALA A 195 28.83 11.10 -72.83
C ALA A 195 28.94 12.13 -71.68
N ILE A 196 30.08 12.81 -71.54
CA ILE A 196 30.27 13.86 -70.52
C ILE A 196 29.32 15.05 -70.75
N LYS A 197 29.02 15.41 -72.01
CA LYS A 197 28.02 16.44 -72.32
C LYS A 197 26.60 16.02 -71.93
N GLN A 198 26.23 14.76 -72.14
CA GLN A 198 24.93 14.23 -71.71
C GLN A 198 24.81 14.26 -70.18
N GLU A 199 25.82 13.80 -69.46
CA GLU A 199 25.88 13.90 -67.99
C GLU A 199 25.81 15.36 -67.51
N LYS A 200 26.48 16.27 -68.21
CA LYS A 200 26.43 17.70 -67.91
C LYS A 200 25.03 18.28 -68.12
N GLU A 201 24.34 17.92 -69.21
CA GLU A 201 22.98 18.38 -69.49
C GLU A 201 21.99 17.88 -68.41
N GLU A 202 22.18 16.66 -67.90
CA GLU A 202 21.41 16.15 -66.75
C GLU A 202 21.67 16.97 -65.47
N LEU A 203 22.93 17.34 -65.21
CA LEU A 203 23.27 18.21 -64.07
C LEU A 203 22.71 19.63 -64.23
N GLU A 204 22.71 20.21 -65.43
CA GLU A 204 22.09 21.52 -65.71
C GLU A 204 20.57 21.49 -65.52
N LYS A 205 19.90 20.39 -65.89
CA LYS A 205 18.48 20.17 -65.58
C LYS A 205 18.24 20.10 -64.07
N GLN A 206 19.11 19.41 -63.33
CA GLN A 206 19.05 19.38 -61.87
C GLN A 206 19.30 20.76 -61.24
N GLU A 207 20.24 21.55 -61.78
CA GLU A 207 20.51 22.92 -61.31
C GLU A 207 19.28 23.82 -61.44
N SER A 208 18.62 23.81 -62.61
CA SER A 208 17.39 24.57 -62.84
C SER A 208 16.31 24.17 -61.84
N PHE A 209 16.14 22.87 -61.64
CA PHE A 209 15.17 22.31 -60.72
C PHE A 209 15.40 22.75 -59.26
N PHE A 210 16.62 22.60 -58.73
CA PHE A 210 16.95 23.03 -57.36
C PHE A 210 16.83 24.55 -57.18
N THR A 211 17.09 25.33 -58.22
CA THR A 211 16.92 26.80 -58.18
C THR A 211 15.46 27.19 -58.02
N GLU A 212 14.56 26.52 -58.74
CA GLU A 212 13.11 26.73 -58.65
C GLU A 212 12.57 26.37 -57.26
N VAL A 213 12.98 25.21 -56.74
CA VAL A 213 12.63 24.75 -55.39
C VAL A 213 13.03 25.78 -54.32
N ILE A 214 14.29 26.24 -54.32
CA ILE A 214 14.77 27.20 -53.31
C ILE A 214 13.97 28.50 -53.38
N ASN A 215 13.59 28.95 -54.58
CA ASN A 215 12.77 30.15 -54.73
C ASN A 215 11.34 29.94 -54.20
N SER A 216 10.75 28.77 -54.45
CA SER A 216 9.46 28.40 -53.88
C SER A 216 9.52 28.35 -52.34
N HIS A 217 10.53 27.69 -51.77
CA HIS A 217 10.69 27.58 -50.32
C HIS A 217 10.84 28.97 -49.67
N LYS A 218 11.66 29.85 -50.25
CA LYS A 218 11.78 31.24 -49.79
C LYS A 218 10.46 32.00 -49.82
N TYR A 219 9.69 31.83 -50.89
CA TYR A 219 8.38 32.47 -51.02
C TYR A 219 7.44 32.03 -49.90
N GLU A 220 7.38 30.73 -49.60
CA GLU A 220 6.53 30.22 -48.51
C GLU A 220 6.96 30.75 -47.13
N ILE A 221 8.27 30.84 -46.86
CA ILE A 221 8.79 31.40 -45.61
C ILE A 221 8.43 32.88 -45.47
N GLU A 222 8.55 33.66 -46.54
CA GLU A 222 8.22 35.10 -46.53
C GLU A 222 6.72 35.31 -46.25
N GLU A 223 5.84 34.48 -46.83
CA GLU A 223 4.40 34.52 -46.55
C GLU A 223 4.10 34.18 -45.08
N VAL A 224 4.81 33.21 -44.50
CA VAL A 224 4.69 32.88 -43.07
C VAL A 224 5.19 34.04 -42.20
N HIS A 225 6.31 34.66 -42.56
CA HIS A 225 6.90 35.78 -41.82
C HIS A 225 5.93 36.98 -41.71
N LYS A 226 5.23 37.33 -42.80
CA LYS A 226 4.27 38.44 -42.84
C LYS A 226 3.14 38.32 -41.82
N ILE A 227 2.71 37.09 -41.50
CA ILE A 227 1.59 36.84 -40.58
C ILE A 227 2.05 36.43 -39.18
N TYR A 228 3.30 35.98 -39.03
CA TYR A 228 3.84 35.38 -37.80
C TYR A 228 3.54 36.18 -36.53
N GLU A 229 3.89 37.47 -36.51
CA GLU A 229 3.74 38.32 -35.33
C GLU A 229 2.29 38.48 -34.88
N ARG A 230 1.35 38.58 -35.82
CA ARG A 230 -0.08 38.71 -35.50
C ARG A 230 -0.62 37.41 -34.89
N GLU A 231 -0.33 36.30 -35.55
CA GLU A 231 -0.86 34.98 -35.18
C GLU A 231 -0.34 34.51 -33.83
N ILE A 232 0.94 34.74 -33.55
CA ILE A 232 1.55 34.38 -32.25
C ILE A 232 0.95 35.20 -31.12
N ARG A 233 0.72 36.51 -31.31
CA ARG A 233 0.11 37.35 -30.28
C ARG A 233 -1.30 36.90 -29.92
N GLU A 234 -2.12 36.53 -30.91
CA GLU A 234 -3.47 36.01 -30.65
C GLU A 234 -3.43 34.69 -29.86
N VAL A 235 -2.51 33.79 -30.21
CA VAL A 235 -2.30 32.52 -29.49
C VAL A 235 -1.82 32.77 -28.05
N ASP A 236 -0.83 33.64 -27.85
CA ASP A 236 -0.29 33.95 -26.53
C ASP A 236 -1.33 34.62 -25.63
N LEU A 237 -2.21 35.46 -26.16
CA LEU A 237 -3.32 36.08 -25.40
C LEU A 237 -4.30 35.04 -24.85
N VAL A 238 -4.82 34.14 -25.69
CA VAL A 238 -5.73 33.08 -25.20
C VAL A 238 -5.01 32.11 -24.28
N LYS A 239 -3.72 31.90 -24.49
CA LYS A 239 -2.89 31.13 -23.59
C LYS A 239 -2.87 31.74 -22.19
N ASP A 240 -2.62 33.04 -22.08
CA ASP A 240 -2.62 33.73 -20.80
C ASP A 240 -4.01 33.75 -20.13
N GLU A 241 -5.08 33.97 -20.89
CA GLU A 241 -6.47 33.88 -20.40
C GLU A 241 -6.78 32.49 -19.82
N CYS A 242 -6.40 31.42 -20.53
CA CYS A 242 -6.62 30.06 -20.08
C CYS A 242 -5.79 29.74 -18.82
N VAL A 243 -4.54 30.19 -18.76
CA VAL A 243 -3.68 30.01 -17.58
C VAL A 243 -4.30 30.68 -16.35
N GLU A 244 -4.79 31.91 -16.47
CA GLU A 244 -5.40 32.61 -15.34
C GLU A 244 -6.71 31.94 -14.88
N ASN A 245 -7.58 31.51 -15.80
CA ASN A 245 -8.80 30.79 -15.44
C ASN A 245 -8.50 29.49 -14.68
N HIS A 246 -7.48 28.72 -15.10
CA HIS A 246 -7.07 27.52 -14.36
C HIS A 246 -6.40 27.85 -13.02
N ARG A 247 -5.70 28.98 -12.91
CA ARG A 247 -5.16 29.45 -11.63
C ARG A 247 -6.29 29.77 -10.65
N LEU A 248 -7.36 30.41 -11.10
CA LEU A 248 -8.55 30.68 -10.30
C LEU A 248 -9.24 29.37 -9.88
N LEU A 249 -9.35 28.39 -10.79
CA LEU A 249 -9.88 27.07 -10.47
C LEU A 249 -9.03 26.33 -9.41
N ALA A 250 -7.71 26.37 -9.52
CA ALA A 250 -6.80 25.77 -8.55
C ALA A 250 -6.92 26.40 -7.15
N LYS A 251 -7.19 27.72 -7.07
CA LYS A 251 -7.50 28.37 -5.78
C LYS A 251 -8.76 27.80 -5.14
N LYS A 252 -9.81 27.53 -5.93
CA LYS A 252 -11.05 26.90 -5.44
C LYS A 252 -10.82 25.45 -5.00
N GLU A 253 -10.03 24.70 -5.76
CA GLU A 253 -9.64 23.33 -5.40
C GLU A 253 -8.93 23.31 -4.03
N SER A 254 -7.99 24.22 -3.81
CA SER A 254 -7.31 24.35 -2.52
C SER A 254 -8.28 24.65 -1.36
N LEU A 255 -9.31 25.47 -1.59
CA LEU A 255 -10.35 25.73 -0.60
C LEU A 255 -11.23 24.51 -0.34
N LEU A 256 -11.59 23.75 -1.37
CA LEU A 256 -12.35 22.50 -1.24
C LEU A 256 -11.55 21.45 -0.45
N VAL A 257 -10.26 21.26 -0.76
CA VAL A 257 -9.37 20.36 -0.02
C VAL A 257 -9.29 20.76 1.46
N ARG A 258 -9.19 22.06 1.76
CA ARG A 258 -9.21 22.54 3.15
C ARG A 258 -10.52 22.20 3.85
N ALA A 259 -11.65 22.37 3.17
CA ALA A 259 -12.97 22.03 3.71
C ALA A 259 -13.11 20.53 4.01
N GLU A 260 -12.58 19.64 3.16
CA GLU A 260 -12.50 18.19 3.39
C GLU A 260 -11.68 17.85 4.65
N LEU A 261 -10.52 18.49 4.83
CA LEU A 261 -9.70 18.30 6.01
C LEU A 261 -10.42 18.77 7.29
N ASP A 262 -11.08 19.92 7.26
CA ASP A 262 -11.88 20.41 8.40
C ASP A 262 -13.02 19.45 8.76
N LYS A 263 -13.69 18.84 7.78
CA LYS A 263 -14.69 17.79 8.01
C LYS A 263 -14.08 16.59 8.71
N GLN A 264 -12.95 16.08 8.22
CA GLN A 264 -12.28 14.92 8.83
C GLN A 264 -11.87 15.20 10.27
N GLN A 265 -11.36 16.40 10.55
CA GLN A 265 -11.02 16.83 11.91
C GLN A 265 -12.25 16.87 12.81
N ILE A 266 -13.36 17.49 12.39
CA ILE A 266 -14.59 17.52 13.19
C ILE A 266 -15.16 16.12 13.40
N LYS A 267 -15.18 15.29 12.36
CA LYS A 267 -15.63 13.90 12.47
C LYS A 267 -14.82 13.16 13.52
N SER A 268 -13.49 13.24 13.47
CA SER A 268 -12.61 12.65 14.48
C SER A 268 -12.91 13.19 15.89
N ILE A 269 -13.13 14.49 16.05
CA ILE A 269 -13.45 15.06 17.37
C ILE A 269 -14.79 14.53 17.88
N ILE A 270 -15.82 14.45 17.03
CA ILE A 270 -17.16 13.96 17.39
C ILE A 270 -17.12 12.46 17.72
N ASP A 271 -16.46 11.66 16.89
CA ASP A 271 -16.36 10.20 17.07
C ASP A 271 -15.56 9.84 18.36
N ASN A 272 -14.78 10.79 18.91
CA ASN A 272 -14.07 10.65 20.18
C ASN A 272 -14.86 11.16 21.40
N LEU A 273 -16.09 11.66 21.27
CA LEU A 273 -16.90 12.10 22.42
C LEU A 273 -17.45 10.89 23.20
N GLU A 274 -17.54 11.01 24.53
CA GLU A 274 -17.98 9.91 25.41
C GLU A 274 -19.50 9.66 25.36
N GLU A 275 -20.27 10.66 24.96
CA GLU A 275 -21.73 10.59 24.80
C GLU A 275 -22.14 11.23 23.47
N ASP A 276 -23.09 10.59 22.79
CA ASP A 276 -23.71 11.12 21.58
C ASP A 276 -24.68 12.24 21.92
N GLU A 277 -24.54 13.38 21.26
CA GLU A 277 -25.52 14.46 21.30
C GLU A 277 -26.18 14.60 19.94
N ASP A 278 -27.51 14.41 19.88
CA ASP A 278 -28.30 14.54 18.64
C ASP A 278 -28.07 15.87 17.92
N ILE A 279 -27.81 16.94 18.66
CA ILE A 279 -27.54 18.27 18.10
C ILE A 279 -26.17 18.30 17.39
N ILE A 280 -25.16 17.63 17.94
CA ILE A 280 -23.82 17.52 17.34
C ILE A 280 -23.88 16.60 16.12
N ASN A 281 -24.59 15.48 16.21
CA ASN A 281 -24.78 14.56 15.07
C ASN A 281 -25.55 15.21 13.92
N LYS A 282 -26.64 15.96 14.20
CA LYS A 282 -27.33 16.77 13.19
C LYS A 282 -26.43 17.81 12.53
N ARG A 283 -25.46 18.37 13.27
CA ARG A 283 -24.48 19.32 12.72
C ARG A 283 -23.44 18.64 11.85
N LYS A 284 -22.98 17.44 12.21
CA LYS A 284 -22.12 16.58 11.39
C LYS A 284 -22.77 16.31 10.03
N ASP A 285 -24.04 15.92 10.02
CA ASP A 285 -24.80 15.70 8.78
C ASP A 285 -24.98 16.98 7.95
N ASN A 286 -25.18 18.13 8.62
CA ASN A 286 -25.30 19.42 7.93
C ASN A 286 -23.97 19.85 7.27
N ILE A 287 -22.84 19.60 7.93
CA ILE A 287 -21.49 19.81 7.37
C ILE A 287 -21.31 18.98 6.10
N GLU A 288 -21.73 17.70 6.13
CA GLU A 288 -21.65 16.82 4.96
C GLU A 288 -22.47 17.36 3.78
N LYS A 289 -23.73 17.74 4.03
CA LYS A 289 -24.63 18.29 3.00
C LYS A 289 -24.08 19.58 2.39
N GLN A 290 -23.50 20.46 3.20
CA GLN A 290 -22.90 21.70 2.72
C GLN A 290 -21.64 21.44 1.90
N LEU A 291 -20.79 20.49 2.32
CA LEU A 291 -19.59 20.11 1.57
C LEU A 291 -19.93 19.50 0.21
N GLU A 292 -20.95 18.64 0.14
CA GLU A 292 -21.44 18.09 -1.12
C GLU A 292 -21.95 19.18 -2.08
N SER A 293 -22.65 20.17 -1.54
CA SER A 293 -23.08 21.36 -2.28
C SER A 293 -21.90 22.19 -2.82
N ILE A 294 -20.77 22.23 -2.10
CA ILE A 294 -19.53 22.90 -2.55
C ILE A 294 -18.86 22.08 -3.66
N ARG A 295 -18.77 20.75 -3.53
CA ARG A 295 -18.23 19.85 -4.56
C ARG A 295 -18.94 20.03 -5.89
N LEU A 296 -20.28 19.98 -5.89
CA LEU A 296 -21.09 20.20 -7.09
C LEU A 296 -20.86 21.58 -7.73
N SER A 297 -20.61 22.62 -6.93
CA SER A 297 -20.29 23.96 -7.44
C SER A 297 -18.90 24.01 -8.09
N TYR A 298 -17.92 23.31 -7.50
CA TYR A 298 -16.57 23.18 -8.04
C TYR A 298 -16.58 22.39 -9.35
N GLU A 299 -17.26 21.24 -9.41
CA GLU A 299 -17.38 20.41 -10.62
C GLU A 299 -18.00 21.20 -11.78
N LYS A 300 -19.03 22.00 -11.51
CA LYS A 300 -19.62 22.91 -12.51
C LYS A 300 -18.60 23.95 -12.98
N SER A 301 -17.88 24.58 -12.05
CA SER A 301 -16.83 25.55 -12.39
C SER A 301 -15.70 24.93 -13.24
N LEU A 302 -15.29 23.70 -12.93
CA LEU A 302 -14.33 22.91 -13.70
C LEU A 302 -14.87 22.62 -15.11
N GLY A 303 -16.14 22.20 -15.23
CA GLY A 303 -16.82 21.98 -16.50
C GLY A 303 -16.83 23.24 -17.38
N LEU A 304 -17.23 24.38 -16.82
CA LEU A 304 -17.26 25.67 -17.51
C LEU A 304 -15.86 26.15 -17.93
N THR A 305 -14.86 26.04 -17.04
CA THR A 305 -13.46 26.38 -17.36
C THR A 305 -12.94 25.55 -18.53
N ASN A 306 -13.22 24.25 -18.52
CA ASN A 306 -12.86 23.34 -19.60
C ASN A 306 -13.56 23.65 -20.91
N ARG A 307 -14.81 24.13 -20.88
CA ARG A 307 -15.58 24.52 -22.06
C ARG A 307 -15.06 25.83 -22.64
N TYR A 308 -14.84 26.82 -21.77
CA TYR A 308 -14.24 28.10 -22.12
C TYR A 308 -12.90 27.95 -22.86
N GLN A 309 -12.02 27.08 -22.35
CA GLN A 309 -10.76 26.78 -23.01
C GLN A 309 -11.01 26.22 -24.41
N ASP A 310 -11.78 25.14 -24.53
CA ASP A 310 -12.02 24.47 -25.81
C ASP A 310 -12.58 25.41 -26.89
N GLU A 311 -13.52 26.29 -26.50
CA GLU A 311 -14.10 27.31 -27.38
C GLU A 311 -13.10 28.41 -27.74
N SER A 312 -12.36 28.94 -26.76
CA SER A 312 -11.33 29.97 -27.00
C SER A 312 -10.23 29.47 -27.93
N GLU A 313 -9.78 28.23 -27.74
CA GLU A 313 -8.81 27.62 -28.65
C GLU A 313 -9.42 27.41 -30.05
N THR A 314 -10.66 26.91 -30.14
CA THR A 314 -11.32 26.69 -31.44
C THR A 314 -11.48 28.00 -32.23
N ILE A 315 -11.78 29.12 -31.58
CA ILE A 315 -11.90 30.44 -32.22
C ILE A 315 -10.58 30.85 -32.93
N ILE A 316 -9.42 30.56 -32.33
CA ILE A 316 -8.11 30.89 -32.91
C ILE A 316 -7.74 29.96 -34.07
N PHE A 317 -8.04 28.66 -33.93
CA PHE A 317 -7.57 27.66 -34.88
C PHE A 317 -8.55 27.37 -36.03
N THR A 318 -9.77 27.92 -36.00
CA THR A 318 -10.73 27.76 -37.08
C THR A 318 -10.53 28.76 -38.23
N TYR A 319 -10.79 28.32 -39.46
CA TYR A 319 -10.89 29.17 -40.64
C TYR A 319 -12.31 29.75 -40.86
N ASP A 320 -13.31 29.27 -40.11
CA ASP A 320 -14.72 29.67 -40.28
C ASP A 320 -15.07 30.90 -39.42
N ASP A 321 -15.26 32.05 -40.06
CA ASP A 321 -15.60 33.30 -39.38
C ASP A 321 -17.02 33.34 -38.79
N ASN A 322 -17.96 32.54 -39.32
CA ASN A 322 -19.30 32.42 -38.72
C ASN A 322 -19.23 31.63 -37.42
N LEU A 323 -18.45 30.55 -37.41
CA LEU A 323 -18.18 29.79 -36.19
C LEU A 323 -17.48 30.66 -35.13
N LYS A 324 -16.50 31.48 -35.52
CA LYS A 324 -15.83 32.41 -34.59
C LYS A 324 -16.84 33.32 -33.89
N LYS A 325 -17.80 33.89 -34.64
CA LYS A 325 -18.85 34.76 -34.07
C LYS A 325 -19.77 34.00 -33.12
N LEU A 326 -20.20 32.80 -33.51
CA LEU A 326 -21.06 31.94 -32.67
C LEU A 326 -20.38 31.58 -31.35
N LEU A 327 -19.14 31.06 -31.42
CA LEU A 327 -18.38 30.68 -30.23
C LEU A 327 -17.95 31.89 -29.38
N SER A 328 -17.76 33.08 -29.99
CA SER A 328 -17.48 34.30 -29.22
C SER A 328 -18.67 34.73 -28.36
N ASN A 329 -19.89 34.57 -28.87
CA ASN A 329 -21.10 34.82 -28.08
C ASN A 329 -21.24 33.80 -26.95
N ASP A 330 -21.04 32.51 -27.25
CA ASP A 330 -21.10 31.42 -26.27
C ASP A 330 -20.01 31.59 -25.17
N LYS A 331 -18.78 31.97 -25.56
CA LYS A 331 -17.70 32.34 -24.63
C LYS A 331 -18.13 33.43 -23.64
N SER A 332 -18.87 34.44 -24.07
CA SER A 332 -19.35 35.52 -23.19
C SER A 332 -20.43 35.06 -22.20
N GLU A 333 -21.26 34.10 -22.62
CA GLU A 333 -22.24 33.44 -21.75
C GLU A 333 -21.53 32.58 -20.70
N ILE A 334 -20.52 31.79 -21.11
CA ILE A 334 -19.71 30.98 -20.19
C ILE A 334 -19.01 31.84 -19.14
N ILE A 335 -18.44 32.99 -19.50
CA ILE A 335 -17.84 33.90 -18.52
C ILE A 335 -18.88 34.35 -17.47
N SER A 336 -20.09 34.67 -17.92
CA SER A 336 -21.17 35.12 -17.05
C SER A 336 -21.61 34.00 -16.10
N GLU A 337 -21.77 32.78 -16.61
CA GLU A 337 -22.07 31.59 -15.80
C GLU A 337 -20.95 31.26 -14.81
N LEU A 338 -19.69 31.38 -15.22
CA LEU A 338 -18.52 31.13 -14.38
C LEU A 338 -18.48 32.15 -13.23
N ASN A 339 -18.66 33.44 -13.51
CA ASN A 339 -18.73 34.47 -12.46
C ASN A 339 -19.88 34.23 -11.46
N PHE A 340 -21.02 33.72 -11.94
CA PHE A 340 -22.16 33.37 -11.09
C PHE A 340 -21.84 32.15 -10.19
N GLU A 341 -21.34 31.06 -10.76
CA GLU A 341 -20.97 29.86 -9.99
C GLU A 341 -19.78 30.12 -9.04
N ASP A 342 -18.88 31.03 -9.39
CA ASP A 342 -17.77 31.48 -8.53
C ASP A 342 -18.30 32.18 -7.27
N SER A 343 -19.21 33.15 -7.47
CA SER A 343 -19.83 33.89 -6.37
C SER A 343 -20.57 32.92 -5.43
N LYS A 344 -21.29 31.96 -6.01
CA LYS A 344 -21.99 30.90 -5.28
C LYS A 344 -21.04 29.98 -4.52
N PHE A 345 -19.92 29.59 -5.12
CA PHE A 345 -18.88 28.77 -4.47
C PHE A 345 -18.30 29.50 -3.25
N TYR A 346 -17.88 30.75 -3.40
CA TYR A 346 -17.29 31.52 -2.29
C TYR A 346 -18.30 31.81 -1.17
N ASN A 347 -19.56 32.07 -1.51
CA ASN A 347 -20.62 32.21 -0.51
C ASN A 347 -20.82 30.91 0.30
N LYS A 348 -20.92 29.77 -0.38
CA LYS A 348 -21.03 28.46 0.28
C LYS A 348 -19.83 28.13 1.17
N ILE A 349 -18.60 28.43 0.72
CA ILE A 349 -17.39 28.27 1.54
C ILE A 349 -17.45 29.14 2.80
N THR A 350 -17.93 30.38 2.69
CA THR A 350 -18.07 31.28 3.83
C THR A 350 -19.09 30.76 4.84
N GLU A 351 -20.25 30.29 4.37
CA GLU A 351 -21.27 29.65 5.20
C GLU A 351 -20.75 28.38 5.87
N TYR A 352 -20.03 27.54 5.13
CA TYR A 352 -19.39 26.33 5.63
C TYR A 352 -18.39 26.65 6.75
N ASN A 353 -17.48 27.60 6.53
CA ASN A 353 -16.48 27.98 7.52
C ASN A 353 -17.13 28.47 8.83
N LYS A 354 -18.24 29.24 8.73
CA LYS A 354 -19.01 29.67 9.89
C LYS A 354 -19.65 28.49 10.63
N LEU A 355 -20.23 27.54 9.89
CA LEU A 355 -20.81 26.32 10.46
C LEU A 355 -19.76 25.47 11.18
N ILE A 356 -18.55 25.34 10.62
CA ILE A 356 -17.41 24.65 11.22
C ILE A 356 -17.01 25.31 12.53
N GLU A 357 -16.83 26.64 12.54
CA GLU A 357 -16.44 27.38 13.74
C GLU A 357 -17.50 27.26 14.86
N ASP A 358 -18.78 27.44 14.50
CA ASP A 358 -19.89 27.29 15.45
C ASP A 358 -19.99 25.87 16.00
N THR A 359 -19.66 24.86 15.18
CA THR A 359 -19.66 23.45 15.61
C THR A 359 -18.50 23.16 16.55
N LYS A 360 -17.29 23.66 16.25
CA LYS A 360 -16.14 23.58 17.16
C LYS A 360 -16.46 24.20 18.53
N LYS A 361 -17.06 25.40 18.56
CA LYS A 361 -17.49 26.05 19.83
C LYS A 361 -18.49 25.22 20.63
N LYS A 362 -19.50 24.65 19.97
CA LYS A 362 -20.50 23.79 20.64
C LYS A 362 -19.89 22.51 21.19
N ILE A 363 -18.99 21.88 20.43
CA ILE A 363 -18.27 20.69 20.91
C ILE A 363 -17.47 21.03 22.17
N THR A 364 -16.78 22.17 22.21
CA THR A 364 -16.03 22.60 23.41
C THR A 364 -16.94 22.81 24.62
N LEU A 365 -18.09 23.47 24.43
CA LEU A 365 -19.09 23.64 25.49
C LEU A 365 -19.64 22.30 25.99
N PHE A 366 -19.97 21.39 25.06
CA PHE A 366 -20.46 20.05 25.39
C PHE A 366 -19.43 19.24 26.16
N LYS A 367 -18.15 19.28 25.75
CA LYS A 367 -17.03 18.68 26.49
C LYS A 367 -16.95 19.22 27.92
N GLY A 368 -17.07 20.54 28.12
CA GLY A 368 -17.07 21.13 29.46
C GLY A 368 -18.23 20.61 30.34
N ILE A 369 -19.44 20.51 29.77
CA ILE A 369 -20.61 19.96 30.47
C ILE A 369 -20.42 18.48 30.79
N LEU A 370 -19.86 17.70 29.85
CA LEU A 370 -19.54 16.29 30.06
C LEU A 370 -18.48 16.14 31.16
N ASP A 371 -17.41 16.92 31.15
CA ASP A 371 -16.36 16.88 32.17
C ASP A 371 -16.93 17.10 33.58
N ASP A 372 -17.84 18.06 33.74
CA ASP A 372 -18.51 18.34 35.01
C ASP A 372 -19.47 17.21 35.43
N ARG A 373 -20.28 16.69 34.50
CA ARG A 373 -21.14 15.53 34.77
C ARG A 373 -20.33 14.28 35.16
N ILE A 374 -19.22 14.05 34.48
CA ILE A 374 -18.35 12.91 34.70
C ILE A 374 -17.68 13.00 36.08
N ARG A 375 -17.28 14.20 36.52
CA ARG A 375 -16.81 14.43 37.89
C ARG A 375 -17.83 13.99 38.95
N HIS A 376 -19.11 14.28 38.73
CA HIS A 376 -20.18 13.83 39.65
C HIS A 376 -20.47 12.33 39.63
N LEU A 377 -19.93 11.57 38.67
CA LEU A 377 -20.10 10.10 38.62
C LEU A 377 -19.07 9.36 39.47
N VAL A 378 -17.97 10.00 39.86
CA VAL A 378 -16.92 9.37 40.69
C VAL A 378 -17.50 9.13 42.09
N LYS A 379 -17.47 7.86 42.54
CA LYS A 379 -17.99 7.47 43.86
C LYS A 379 -16.90 7.41 44.92
N TYR A 380 -15.67 7.11 44.52
CA TYR A 380 -14.53 6.91 45.40
C TYR A 380 -13.39 7.85 45.03
N ASP A 381 -13.59 9.15 45.30
CA ASP A 381 -12.65 10.22 44.93
C ASP A 381 -11.22 9.94 45.39
N ASP A 382 -11.04 9.50 46.64
CA ASP A 382 -9.72 9.18 47.21
C ASP A 382 -8.98 8.10 46.40
N PHE A 383 -9.68 7.05 45.97
CA PHE A 383 -9.06 5.98 45.18
C PHE A 383 -8.71 6.45 43.78
N TYR A 384 -9.58 7.25 43.17
CA TYR A 384 -9.40 7.75 41.82
C TYR A 384 -8.21 8.73 41.75
N ASN A 385 -8.12 9.64 42.72
CA ASN A 385 -6.97 10.53 42.94
C ASN A 385 -5.68 9.73 43.13
N ALA A 386 -5.71 8.76 44.04
CA ALA A 386 -4.58 7.90 44.33
C ALA A 386 -4.06 7.20 43.07
N PHE A 387 -4.96 6.54 42.34
CA PHE A 387 -4.62 5.73 41.18
C PHE A 387 -4.02 6.56 40.05
N LEU A 388 -4.64 7.69 39.71
CA LEU A 388 -4.15 8.57 38.65
C LEU A 388 -2.82 9.24 39.01
N ASN A 389 -2.55 9.50 40.29
CA ASN A 389 -1.31 10.10 40.75
C ASN A 389 -0.19 9.06 41.02
N LEU A 390 -0.42 7.76 40.84
CA LEU A 390 0.63 6.75 40.94
C LEU A 390 1.71 6.96 39.87
N ASN A 391 2.94 7.24 40.30
CA ASN A 391 4.09 7.44 39.43
C ASN A 391 5.40 6.94 40.08
N GLY A 392 6.48 6.91 39.31
CA GLY A 392 7.82 6.56 39.74
C GLY A 392 7.94 5.16 40.36
N ASN A 393 8.81 5.03 41.36
CA ASN A 393 9.09 3.75 42.03
C ASN A 393 7.85 3.12 42.68
N LYS A 394 6.90 3.95 43.17
CA LYS A 394 5.64 3.47 43.75
C LYS A 394 4.83 2.63 42.75
N LEU A 395 4.66 3.17 41.55
CA LEU A 395 3.94 2.51 40.47
C LEU A 395 4.68 1.25 40.00
N ARG A 396 6.00 1.35 39.83
CA ARG A 396 6.84 0.26 39.31
C ARG A 396 6.90 -0.94 40.26
N ILE A 397 7.03 -0.70 41.57
CA ILE A 397 6.99 -1.76 42.59
C ILE A 397 5.60 -2.40 42.64
N LEU A 398 4.52 -1.59 42.65
CA LEU A 398 3.16 -2.12 42.65
C LEU A 398 2.88 -2.96 41.40
N TYR A 399 3.29 -2.49 40.23
CA TYR A 399 3.18 -3.24 38.98
C TYR A 399 3.95 -4.55 39.03
N SER A 400 5.18 -4.54 39.53
CA SER A 400 6.01 -5.74 39.69
C SER A 400 5.35 -6.77 40.61
N MET A 401 4.79 -6.31 41.73
CA MET A 401 4.10 -7.16 42.71
C MET A 401 2.83 -7.80 42.15
N VAL A 402 1.95 -7.01 41.55
CA VAL A 402 0.75 -7.53 40.87
C VAL A 402 1.16 -8.43 39.69
N SER A 403 2.27 -8.12 39.03
CA SER A 403 2.67 -8.86 37.84
C SER A 403 3.17 -10.26 38.10
N ASN A 404 3.83 -10.45 39.23
CA ASN A 404 4.36 -11.73 39.65
C ASN A 404 3.34 -12.61 40.38
N TRP A 405 2.13 -12.08 40.64
CA TRP A 405 1.03 -12.81 41.27
C TRP A 405 0.31 -13.74 40.28
N ASN A 406 0.97 -14.85 39.91
CA ASN A 406 0.39 -15.89 39.04
C ASN A 406 0.29 -17.23 39.77
N LYS A 407 -0.67 -18.08 39.37
CA LYS A 407 -0.97 -19.40 39.98
C LYS A 407 0.27 -20.29 40.23
N ASN A 408 1.30 -20.20 39.39
CA ASN A 408 2.53 -20.99 39.52
C ASN A 408 3.54 -20.43 40.55
N ASN A 409 3.47 -19.13 40.88
CA ASN A 409 4.27 -18.47 41.92
C ASN A 409 3.52 -18.33 43.26
N SER A 410 2.28 -18.81 43.33
CA SER A 410 1.51 -18.86 44.59
C SER A 410 2.24 -19.64 45.68
N ASN A 411 3.06 -20.65 45.34
CA ASN A 411 3.89 -21.42 46.29
C ASN A 411 5.02 -20.62 46.93
N ILE A 412 5.47 -19.56 46.26
CA ILE A 412 6.47 -18.62 46.77
C ILE A 412 5.74 -17.74 47.81
N LEU A 413 4.70 -17.01 47.41
CA LEU A 413 3.96 -16.11 48.33
C LEU A 413 3.14 -16.82 49.44
N SER A 414 2.65 -18.04 49.25
CA SER A 414 1.83 -18.79 50.23
C SER A 414 2.61 -19.36 51.41
N LYS A 415 3.96 -19.37 51.35
CA LYS A 415 4.84 -19.64 52.49
C LYS A 415 5.09 -18.41 53.36
N SER A 416 4.20 -17.41 53.32
CA SER A 416 4.26 -16.14 54.07
C SER A 416 4.58 -16.30 55.56
N LYS A 417 4.14 -17.40 56.20
CA LYS A 417 4.45 -17.73 57.60
C LYS A 417 5.93 -18.02 57.87
N GLU A 418 6.67 -18.60 56.92
CA GLU A 418 8.11 -18.92 57.05
C GLU A 418 9.03 -17.78 56.56
N TRP A 419 8.47 -16.83 55.81
CA TRP A 419 9.22 -15.84 55.04
C TRP A 419 9.75 -14.66 55.84
N LEU A 420 9.03 -14.24 56.87
CA LEU A 420 9.48 -13.17 57.78
C LEU A 420 10.55 -13.65 58.78
N LEU A 421 10.86 -14.96 58.80
CA LEU A 421 11.80 -15.58 59.73
C LEU A 421 13.15 -15.94 59.07
N ASN A 422 13.24 -16.06 57.74
CA ASN A 422 14.46 -16.48 57.01
C ASN A 422 14.93 -15.45 55.96
N ARG A 423 16.15 -14.91 56.15
CA ARG A 423 16.81 -13.88 55.32
C ARG A 423 16.92 -14.24 53.82
N SER A 424 17.04 -15.52 53.49
CA SER A 424 17.20 -16.03 52.11
C SER A 424 15.96 -15.84 51.23
N ASN A 425 14.75 -15.79 51.82
CA ASN A 425 13.51 -15.65 51.06
C ASN A 425 13.20 -14.18 50.73
N GLU A 426 13.65 -13.25 51.59
CA GLU A 426 13.57 -11.80 51.37
C GLU A 426 14.46 -11.39 50.17
N GLU A 427 15.66 -11.96 50.07
CA GLU A 427 16.59 -11.76 48.94
C GLU A 427 15.98 -12.27 47.61
N SER A 428 15.38 -13.45 47.58
CA SER A 428 14.76 -14.00 46.36
C SER A 428 13.58 -13.16 45.85
N LEU A 429 12.80 -12.54 46.75
CA LEU A 429 11.70 -11.67 46.36
C LEU A 429 12.20 -10.31 45.87
N LEU A 430 13.23 -9.76 46.53
CA LEU A 430 13.89 -8.55 46.05
C LEU A 430 14.51 -8.77 44.67
N ASP A 431 15.11 -9.93 44.41
CA ASP A 431 15.63 -10.30 43.09
C ASP A 431 14.53 -10.39 42.03
N MET A 432 13.38 -10.98 42.36
CA MET A 432 12.21 -11.03 41.47
C MET A 432 11.68 -9.62 41.15
N VAL A 433 11.56 -8.77 42.17
CA VAL A 433 11.13 -7.39 42.00
C VAL A 433 12.13 -6.62 41.16
N ASN A 434 13.43 -6.70 41.48
CA ASN A 434 14.51 -6.03 40.76
C ASN A 434 14.61 -6.49 39.29
N LYS A 435 14.42 -7.79 39.01
CA LYS A 435 14.36 -8.31 37.65
C LYS A 435 13.23 -7.65 36.85
N THR A 436 12.03 -7.63 37.43
CA THR A 436 10.86 -6.99 36.78
C THR A 436 11.05 -5.48 36.63
N LEU A 437 11.72 -4.82 37.59
CA LEU A 437 12.04 -3.39 37.54
C LEU A 437 13.02 -3.06 36.40
N GLU A 438 14.02 -3.92 36.14
CA GLU A 438 14.91 -3.77 34.99
C GLU A 438 14.18 -4.03 33.66
N GLU A 439 13.28 -5.01 33.61
CA GLU A 439 12.47 -5.29 32.40
C GLU A 439 11.58 -4.10 32.00
N ILE A 440 11.03 -3.35 32.96
CA ILE A 440 10.14 -2.19 32.70
C ILE A 440 10.86 -0.84 32.70
N LYS A 441 12.19 -0.81 32.83
CA LYS A 441 12.98 0.43 32.97
C LYS A 441 12.83 1.39 31.80
N SER A 442 12.64 0.86 30.59
CA SER A 442 12.45 1.63 29.35
C SER A 442 11.01 2.13 29.14
N LEU A 443 10.04 1.62 29.92
CA LEU A 443 8.63 2.00 29.78
C LEU A 443 8.32 3.30 30.52
N SER A 444 7.40 4.09 29.96
CA SER A 444 6.90 5.29 30.64
C SER A 444 5.94 4.92 31.78
N ASP A 445 5.79 5.81 32.76
CA ASP A 445 4.86 5.58 33.86
C ASP A 445 3.41 5.47 33.38
N ASP A 446 3.02 6.22 32.35
CA ASP A 446 1.67 6.12 31.76
C ASP A 446 1.45 4.74 31.09
N GLN A 447 2.47 4.16 30.44
CA GLN A 447 2.42 2.80 29.89
C GLN A 447 2.28 1.74 30.98
N ILE A 448 3.05 1.87 32.06
CA ILE A 448 3.00 0.93 33.19
C ILE A 448 1.64 1.02 33.89
N LYS A 449 1.11 2.22 34.10
CA LYS A 449 -0.21 2.44 34.71
C LYS A 449 -1.33 1.86 33.87
N LEU A 450 -1.30 2.05 32.54
CA LEU A 450 -2.25 1.44 31.61
C LEU A 450 -2.20 -0.09 31.66
N SER A 451 -0.99 -0.66 31.68
CA SER A 451 -0.80 -2.12 31.77
C SER A 451 -1.28 -2.66 33.12
N LEU A 452 -1.03 -1.93 34.21
CA LEU A 452 -1.51 -2.26 35.55
C LEU A 452 -3.04 -2.27 35.61
N TYR A 453 -3.69 -1.25 35.03
CA TYR A 453 -5.15 -1.14 34.94
C TYR A 453 -5.78 -2.40 34.31
N TYR A 454 -5.35 -2.80 33.11
CA TYR A 454 -5.91 -3.99 32.45
C TYR A 454 -5.59 -5.28 33.20
N LYS A 455 -4.40 -5.39 33.79
CA LYS A 455 -4.00 -6.59 34.54
C LYS A 455 -4.89 -6.78 35.77
N VAL A 456 -5.15 -5.71 36.52
CA VAL A 456 -6.03 -5.75 37.69
C VAL A 456 -7.47 -6.05 37.29
N LEU A 457 -7.98 -5.47 36.19
CA LEU A 457 -9.33 -5.78 35.70
C LEU A 457 -9.52 -7.27 35.37
N ARG A 458 -8.52 -7.90 34.74
CA ARG A 458 -8.57 -9.33 34.41
C ARG A 458 -8.57 -10.21 35.65
N ILE A 459 -7.69 -9.90 36.60
CA ILE A 459 -7.57 -10.66 37.85
C ILE A 459 -8.87 -10.55 38.68
N SER A 460 -9.53 -9.40 38.62
CA SER A 460 -10.76 -9.12 39.38
C SER A 460 -12.06 -9.58 38.71
N GLY A 461 -12.02 -10.07 37.48
CA GLY A 461 -13.23 -10.43 36.73
C GLY A 461 -14.14 -9.25 36.40
N VAL A 462 -13.69 -8.00 36.57
CA VAL A 462 -14.46 -6.81 36.22
C VAL A 462 -14.57 -6.71 34.70
N GLN A 463 -15.77 -6.46 34.19
CA GLN A 463 -16.01 -6.34 32.75
C GLN A 463 -15.14 -5.23 32.14
N ILE A 464 -14.25 -5.62 31.24
CA ILE A 464 -13.38 -4.70 30.51
C ILE A 464 -14.23 -4.00 29.44
N LYS A 465 -14.24 -2.67 29.49
CA LYS A 465 -14.93 -1.79 28.54
C LYS A 465 -13.93 -0.79 27.99
N ASN A 466 -14.26 -0.21 26.84
CA ASN A 466 -13.41 0.75 26.16
C ASN A 466 -12.93 1.87 27.10
N ILE A 467 -11.61 1.91 27.34
CA ILE A 467 -10.97 2.87 28.22
C ILE A 467 -11.09 4.32 27.72
N CYS A 468 -11.18 4.56 26.41
CA CYS A 468 -11.36 5.91 25.86
C CYS A 468 -12.66 6.57 26.32
N ASN A 469 -13.67 5.76 26.69
CA ASN A 469 -14.88 6.29 27.30
C ASN A 469 -14.64 6.49 28.80
N ARG A 470 -14.51 7.74 29.22
CA ARG A 470 -14.20 8.10 30.61
C ARG A 470 -15.24 7.58 31.61
N LYS A 471 -16.52 7.47 31.20
CA LYS A 471 -17.59 6.90 32.03
C LYS A 471 -17.40 5.40 32.26
N ASN A 472 -16.92 4.68 31.25
CA ASN A 472 -16.56 3.27 31.39
C ASN A 472 -15.34 3.10 32.27
N PHE A 473 -14.30 3.93 32.10
CA PHE A 473 -13.14 3.95 32.97
C PHE A 473 -13.53 4.15 34.45
N ILE A 474 -14.32 5.17 34.76
CA ILE A 474 -14.79 5.44 36.14
C ILE A 474 -15.57 4.25 36.70
N LYS A 475 -16.51 3.69 35.93
CA LYS A 475 -17.27 2.51 36.37
C LYS A 475 -16.38 1.30 36.63
N ALA A 476 -15.35 1.09 35.81
CA ALA A 476 -14.41 -0.01 35.98
C ALA A 476 -13.57 0.17 37.25
N VAL A 477 -13.04 1.38 37.48
CA VAL A 477 -12.29 1.76 38.68
C VAL A 477 -13.16 1.65 39.94
N ASP A 478 -14.40 2.14 39.91
CA ASP A 478 -15.37 1.97 41.01
C ASP A 478 -15.67 0.50 41.30
N SER A 479 -15.77 -0.33 40.24
CA SER A 479 -15.99 -1.76 40.38
C SER A 479 -14.80 -2.48 41.01
N MET A 480 -13.58 -1.97 40.86
CA MET A 480 -12.41 -2.51 41.58
C MET A 480 -12.56 -2.30 43.10
N VAL A 481 -12.90 -1.09 43.54
CA VAL A 481 -13.10 -0.80 44.97
C VAL A 481 -14.26 -1.63 45.52
N GLN A 482 -15.34 -1.75 44.76
CA GLN A 482 -16.50 -2.54 45.16
C GLN A 482 -16.16 -4.03 45.28
N SER A 483 -15.41 -4.60 44.34
CA SER A 483 -15.02 -6.01 44.38
C SER A 483 -14.10 -6.27 45.56
N ALA A 484 -13.11 -5.40 45.81
CA ALA A 484 -12.26 -5.49 46.99
C ALA A 484 -13.05 -5.45 48.32
N TYR A 485 -14.04 -4.56 48.42
CA TYR A 485 -14.90 -4.47 49.60
C TYR A 485 -15.74 -5.74 49.79
N VAL A 486 -16.32 -6.30 48.72
CA VAL A 486 -17.12 -7.53 48.78
C VAL A 486 -16.27 -8.72 49.20
N THR A 487 -15.07 -8.87 48.65
CA THR A 487 -14.12 -9.94 49.07
C THR A 487 -13.78 -9.83 50.56
N LEU A 488 -13.64 -8.62 51.10
CA LEU A 488 -13.37 -8.42 52.52
C LEU A 488 -14.58 -8.70 53.44
N LEU A 489 -15.80 -8.47 52.96
CA LEU A 489 -17.03 -8.76 53.73
C LEU A 489 -17.17 -10.25 54.08
N GLU A 490 -16.58 -11.14 53.27
CA GLU A 490 -16.60 -12.58 53.53
C GLU A 490 -15.67 -12.99 54.69
N ASN A 491 -14.79 -12.09 55.13
CA ASN A 491 -13.88 -12.33 56.25
C ASN A 491 -14.56 -12.00 57.59
N LYS A 492 -14.48 -12.93 58.55
CA LYS A 492 -15.11 -12.83 59.88
C LYS A 492 -14.57 -11.69 60.75
N ASP A 493 -13.35 -11.23 60.48
CA ASP A 493 -12.67 -10.18 61.26
C ASP A 493 -12.80 -8.77 60.65
N PHE A 494 -13.66 -8.58 59.64
CA PHE A 494 -13.80 -7.31 58.94
C PHE A 494 -14.80 -6.36 59.63
N ASN A 495 -14.32 -5.18 60.03
CA ASN A 495 -15.14 -4.12 60.60
C ASN A 495 -15.67 -3.18 59.51
N TYR A 496 -16.98 -2.91 59.53
CA TYR A 496 -17.62 -1.98 58.61
C TYR A 496 -17.63 -0.54 59.15
N TYR A 497 -17.28 0.41 58.30
CA TYR A 497 -17.33 1.86 58.58
C TYR A 497 -18.17 2.58 57.51
N LEU A 498 -18.48 3.86 57.72
CA LEU A 498 -19.34 4.67 56.84
C LEU A 498 -18.83 4.73 55.39
N SER A 499 -17.51 4.83 55.20
CA SER A 499 -16.86 4.79 53.89
C SER A 499 -16.26 3.41 53.60
N LYS A 500 -16.51 2.88 52.39
CA LYS A 500 -15.93 1.61 51.92
C LYS A 500 -14.41 1.72 51.76
N THR A 501 -13.91 2.84 51.23
CA THR A 501 -12.45 3.08 51.12
C THR A 501 -11.81 3.14 52.50
N HIS A 502 -12.46 3.80 53.46
CA HIS A 502 -11.98 3.84 54.85
C HIS A 502 -11.97 2.44 55.49
N SER A 503 -13.02 1.64 55.30
CA SER A 503 -13.08 0.27 55.83
C SER A 503 -11.94 -0.62 55.29
N ILE A 504 -11.63 -0.50 53.99
CA ILE A 504 -10.50 -1.20 53.36
C ILE A 504 -9.17 -0.72 53.97
N LYS A 505 -8.97 0.61 54.13
CA LYS A 505 -7.77 1.20 54.75
C LYS A 505 -7.57 0.67 56.18
N VAL A 506 -8.59 0.71 57.03
CA VAL A 506 -8.53 0.20 58.42
C VAL A 506 -8.14 -1.28 58.43
N CYS A 507 -8.84 -2.10 57.65
CA CYS A 507 -8.61 -3.55 57.60
C CYS A 507 -7.17 -3.88 57.21
N TYR A 508 -6.69 -3.26 56.12
CA TYR A 508 -5.33 -3.47 55.64
C TYR A 508 -4.29 -3.03 56.68
N MET A 509 -4.48 -1.86 57.28
CA MET A 509 -3.51 -1.30 58.22
C MET A 509 -3.46 -2.03 59.56
N LYS A 510 -4.60 -2.47 60.11
CA LYS A 510 -4.62 -3.29 61.32
C LYS A 510 -3.80 -4.57 61.13
N LYS A 511 -3.97 -5.26 60.01
CA LYS A 511 -3.23 -6.49 59.70
C LYS A 511 -1.72 -6.25 59.55
N VAL A 512 -1.32 -5.13 58.95
CA VAL A 512 0.08 -4.70 58.92
C VAL A 512 0.63 -4.49 60.34
N ILE A 513 -0.11 -3.76 61.19
CA ILE A 513 0.30 -3.49 62.57
C ILE A 513 0.39 -4.78 63.40
N GLU A 514 -0.56 -5.69 63.27
CA GLU A 514 -0.54 -7.01 63.91
C GLU A 514 0.73 -7.79 63.55
N LYS A 515 1.16 -7.73 62.28
CA LYS A 515 2.40 -8.37 61.86
C LYS A 515 3.64 -7.68 62.39
N LEU A 516 3.70 -6.35 62.36
CA LEU A 516 4.80 -5.60 62.98
C LEU A 516 4.90 -5.92 64.48
N LYS A 517 3.77 -5.98 65.18
CA LYS A 517 3.68 -6.43 66.59
C LYS A 517 4.24 -7.84 66.76
N SER A 518 3.88 -8.78 65.88
CA SER A 518 4.36 -10.16 65.94
C SER A 518 5.88 -10.28 65.72
N ARG A 519 6.44 -9.45 64.83
CA ARG A 519 7.87 -9.42 64.48
C ARG A 519 8.72 -8.73 65.55
N TYR A 520 8.18 -7.69 66.19
CA TYR A 520 8.90 -6.83 67.12
C TYR A 520 8.28 -6.80 68.53
N LYS A 521 7.98 -7.99 69.09
CA LYS A 521 7.26 -8.16 70.37
C LYS A 521 7.86 -7.41 71.58
N ASN A 522 9.16 -7.11 71.56
CA ASN A 522 9.88 -6.46 72.67
C ASN A 522 10.57 -5.14 72.27
N ILE A 523 10.02 -4.41 71.31
CA ILE A 523 10.64 -3.16 70.83
C ILE A 523 10.70 -2.10 71.93
N LYS A 524 11.83 -1.39 72.02
CA LYS A 524 11.98 -0.23 72.91
C LYS A 524 11.91 1.03 72.05
N ILE A 525 10.85 1.81 72.23
CA ILE A 525 10.67 3.10 71.55
C ILE A 525 11.19 4.26 72.41
N LYS A 526 11.69 5.31 71.75
CA LYS A 526 12.14 6.56 72.40
C LYS A 526 10.97 7.23 73.14
N ASP A 527 11.25 7.89 74.26
CA ASP A 527 10.20 8.55 75.05
C ASP A 527 9.44 9.61 74.22
N GLU A 528 10.11 10.34 73.33
CA GLU A 528 9.47 11.28 72.39
C GLU A 528 8.36 10.66 71.53
N LEU A 529 8.50 9.38 71.12
CA LEU A 529 7.47 8.66 70.40
C LEU A 529 6.31 8.26 71.31
N VAL A 530 6.60 7.89 72.57
CA VAL A 530 5.59 7.59 73.59
C VAL A 530 4.73 8.82 73.87
N TYR A 531 5.33 10.00 73.99
CA TYR A 531 4.59 11.27 74.16
C TYR A 531 3.69 11.56 72.97
N ARG A 532 4.20 11.43 71.73
CA ARG A 532 3.39 11.63 70.51
C ARG A 532 2.18 10.69 70.44
N ILE A 533 2.37 9.40 70.70
CA ILE A 533 1.28 8.40 70.68
C ILE A 533 0.25 8.71 71.79
N TYR A 534 0.72 9.13 72.97
CA TYR A 534 -0.14 9.52 74.08
C TYR A 534 -1.02 10.73 73.72
N ASP A 535 -0.43 11.79 73.16
CA ASP A 535 -1.16 13.01 72.81
C ASP A 535 -2.26 12.73 71.78
N GLU A 536 -1.98 11.88 70.78
CA GLU A 536 -2.96 11.50 69.77
C GLU A 536 -4.09 10.63 70.35
N ILE A 537 -3.77 9.70 71.25
CA ILE A 537 -4.79 8.91 71.96
C ILE A 537 -5.68 9.80 72.82
N VAL A 538 -5.10 10.74 73.55
CA VAL A 538 -5.86 11.68 74.37
C VAL A 538 -6.81 12.48 73.48
N LYS A 539 -6.31 13.01 72.36
CA LYS A 539 -7.11 13.75 71.37
C LYS A 539 -8.26 12.92 70.79
N ILE A 540 -8.04 11.67 70.42
CA ILE A 540 -9.10 10.78 69.90
C ILE A 540 -10.08 10.38 71.02
N SER A 541 -9.58 10.14 72.23
CA SER A 541 -10.41 9.75 73.37
C SER A 541 -11.42 10.84 73.79
N PHE A 542 -11.07 12.12 73.63
CA PHE A 542 -12.02 13.23 73.85
C PHE A 542 -13.18 13.22 72.85
N LYS A 543 -12.96 12.69 71.64
CA LYS A 543 -14.01 12.55 70.63
C LYS A 543 -14.85 11.27 70.81
N ASN A 544 -14.26 10.20 71.38
CA ASN A 544 -14.85 8.86 71.49
C ASN A 544 -14.79 8.29 72.92
N GLU A 545 -15.15 9.09 73.92
CA GLU A 545 -14.92 8.80 75.35
C GLU A 545 -15.56 7.48 75.82
N VAL A 546 -16.76 7.16 75.31
CA VAL A 546 -17.50 5.92 75.60
C VAL A 546 -16.75 4.67 75.14
N TYR A 547 -16.12 4.71 73.97
CA TYR A 547 -15.39 3.55 73.42
C TYR A 547 -14.12 3.23 74.21
N PHE A 548 -13.36 4.26 74.62
CA PHE A 548 -12.12 4.08 75.38
C PHE A 548 -12.38 3.58 76.81
N THR A 549 -13.44 4.08 77.45
CA THR A 549 -13.75 3.75 78.85
C THR A 549 -14.51 2.43 78.98
N GLU A 550 -15.48 2.14 78.12
CA GLU A 550 -16.35 0.96 78.24
C GLU A 550 -15.86 -0.25 77.45
N SER A 551 -15.31 -0.05 76.24
CA SER A 551 -14.90 -1.16 75.35
C SER A 551 -13.43 -1.56 75.53
N LEU A 552 -12.52 -0.58 75.51
CA LEU A 552 -11.08 -0.84 75.65
C LEU A 552 -10.61 -0.90 77.11
N LYS A 553 -11.41 -0.39 78.06
CA LYS A 553 -11.10 -0.30 79.50
C LYS A 553 -9.76 0.42 79.78
N ILE A 554 -9.46 1.48 79.03
CA ILE A 554 -8.23 2.27 79.18
C ILE A 554 -8.56 3.55 79.98
N ASP A 555 -7.90 3.75 81.12
CA ASP A 555 -8.00 5.00 81.88
C ASP A 555 -7.05 6.05 81.32
N VAL A 556 -7.59 6.94 80.49
CA VAL A 556 -6.84 8.01 79.82
C VAL A 556 -6.46 9.15 80.78
N LYS A 557 -7.07 9.22 81.98
CA LYS A 557 -6.79 10.28 82.97
C LYS A 557 -5.50 10.02 83.75
N ASN A 558 -4.96 8.79 83.72
CA ASN A 558 -3.69 8.45 84.35
C ASN A 558 -2.54 8.45 83.34
N GLU A 559 -1.97 9.63 83.10
CA GLU A 559 -0.89 9.89 82.15
C GLU A 559 0.29 8.93 82.31
N HIS A 560 0.75 8.73 83.55
CA HIS A 560 1.93 7.89 83.83
C HIS A 560 1.65 6.40 83.55
N ALA A 561 0.46 5.91 83.86
CA ALA A 561 0.07 4.53 83.58
C ALA A 561 -0.11 4.27 82.08
N LEU A 562 -0.72 5.23 81.36
CA LEU A 562 -0.94 5.13 79.92
C LEU A 562 0.38 5.18 79.13
N LYS A 563 1.28 6.12 79.45
CA LYS A 563 2.61 6.19 78.82
C LYS A 563 3.44 4.93 79.06
N ASN A 564 3.38 4.35 80.27
CA ASN A 564 4.03 3.08 80.55
C ASN A 564 3.44 1.90 79.76
N SER A 565 2.14 1.92 79.49
CA SER A 565 1.46 0.91 78.67
C SER A 565 1.84 1.05 77.20
N ILE A 566 1.85 2.29 76.67
CA ILE A 566 2.32 2.61 75.32
C ILE A 566 3.77 2.15 75.12
N LYS A 567 4.64 2.40 76.11
CA LYS A 567 6.05 1.98 76.06
C LYS A 567 6.22 0.45 76.01
N LYS A 568 5.29 -0.31 76.58
CA LYS A 568 5.31 -1.78 76.58
C LYS A 568 4.70 -2.38 75.30
N GLN A 569 3.66 -1.76 74.75
CA GLN A 569 2.86 -2.31 73.65
C GLN A 569 2.52 -1.25 72.59
N PRO A 570 3.51 -0.60 71.95
CA PRO A 570 3.25 0.56 71.09
C PRO A 570 2.34 0.24 69.89
N PHE A 571 2.47 -0.95 69.30
CA PHE A 571 1.65 -1.37 68.17
C PHE A 571 0.17 -1.58 68.52
N ASP A 572 -0.16 -1.97 69.75
CA ASP A 572 -1.56 -2.10 70.17
C ASP A 572 -2.25 -0.74 70.22
N PHE A 573 -1.52 0.27 70.67
CA PHE A 573 -1.99 1.65 70.69
C PHE A 573 -2.07 2.27 69.29
N LEU A 574 -1.16 1.93 68.37
CA LEU A 574 -1.29 2.32 66.97
C LEU A 574 -2.52 1.67 66.31
N SER A 575 -2.83 0.41 66.63
CA SER A 575 -4.03 -0.27 66.14
C SER A 575 -5.31 0.41 66.64
N ILE A 576 -5.33 0.87 67.90
CA ILE A 576 -6.45 1.64 68.47
C ILE A 576 -6.62 2.98 67.75
N ILE A 577 -5.52 3.68 67.45
CA ILE A 577 -5.56 4.96 66.72
C ILE A 577 -6.19 4.76 65.33
N ILE A 578 -5.83 3.69 64.60
CA ILE A 578 -6.43 3.41 63.28
C ILE A 578 -7.90 2.98 63.38
N GLU A 579 -8.27 2.26 64.42
CA GLU A 579 -9.63 1.77 64.60
C GLU A 579 -10.65 2.87 64.91
N VAL A 580 -10.21 3.89 65.65
CA VAL A 580 -11.08 4.90 66.28
C VAL A 580 -10.82 6.31 65.74
N GLY A 581 -9.68 6.53 65.08
CA GLY A 581 -9.26 7.81 64.53
C GLY A 581 -9.91 8.18 63.20
N GLU A 582 -9.64 9.40 62.76
CA GLU A 582 -10.04 9.95 61.47
C GLU A 582 -8.99 9.65 60.38
N GLU A 583 -9.31 9.97 59.13
CA GLU A 583 -8.42 9.70 57.98
C GLU A 583 -7.04 10.39 58.09
N ALA A 584 -6.95 11.52 58.79
CA ALA A 584 -5.69 12.21 59.05
C ALA A 584 -4.75 11.40 59.97
N ASP A 585 -5.29 10.52 60.81
CA ASP A 585 -4.54 9.77 61.81
C ASP A 585 -3.73 8.61 61.18
N TYR A 586 -4.06 8.21 59.94
CA TYR A 586 -3.26 7.26 59.18
C TYR A 586 -1.85 7.78 58.91
N LYS A 587 -1.74 9.05 58.50
CA LYS A 587 -0.45 9.69 58.25
C LYS A 587 0.39 9.77 59.53
N PHE A 588 -0.27 10.03 60.66
CA PHE A 588 0.37 10.00 61.97
C PHE A 588 0.93 8.60 62.28
N VAL A 589 0.11 7.55 62.13
CA VAL A 589 0.54 6.18 62.42
C VAL A 589 1.68 5.72 61.50
N TYR A 590 1.67 6.08 60.21
CA TYR A 590 2.81 5.82 59.32
C TYR A 590 4.08 6.55 59.76
N GLY A 591 3.96 7.81 60.19
CA GLY A 591 5.09 8.57 60.71
C GLY A 591 5.71 7.91 61.94
N ILE A 592 4.88 7.38 62.84
CA ILE A 592 5.36 6.63 64.00
C ILE A 592 5.99 5.30 63.60
N ILE A 593 5.37 4.52 62.71
CA ILE A 593 5.94 3.26 62.21
C ILE A 593 7.29 3.49 61.54
N PHE A 594 7.40 4.54 60.73
CA PHE A 594 8.66 4.94 60.11
C PHE A 594 9.73 5.26 61.15
N GLU A 595 9.44 6.10 62.15
CA GLU A 595 10.42 6.46 63.18
C GLU A 595 10.85 5.24 64.03
N ILE A 596 9.92 4.31 64.28
CA ILE A 596 10.22 3.04 64.97
C ILE A 596 11.15 2.15 64.12
N LEU A 597 10.90 2.07 62.81
CA LEU A 597 11.62 1.17 61.92
C LEU A 597 12.89 1.79 61.33
N LYS A 598 13.01 3.11 61.20
CA LYS A 598 14.15 3.81 60.62
C LYS A 598 15.45 3.44 61.35
N ASP A 599 15.43 3.44 62.68
CA ASP A 599 16.58 3.07 63.51
C ASP A 599 16.95 1.58 63.39
N ILE A 600 15.98 0.72 63.04
CA ILE A 600 16.17 -0.73 62.82
C ILE A 600 16.67 -1.02 61.40
N THR A 601 16.19 -0.27 60.40
CA THR A 601 16.43 -0.50 58.97
C THR A 601 17.82 0.00 58.57
N VAL A 602 18.29 1.10 59.15
CA VAL A 602 19.65 1.66 58.95
C VAL A 602 20.74 0.68 59.42
N ASN A 603 20.45 -0.22 60.37
CA ASN A 603 21.40 -1.24 60.83
C ASN A 603 21.46 -2.51 59.96
N ASN A 604 20.48 -2.73 59.07
CA ASN A 604 20.37 -3.98 58.29
C ASN A 604 20.66 -3.81 56.79
N TYR A 605 20.53 -2.59 56.25
CA TYR A 605 20.78 -2.29 54.85
C TYR A 605 21.86 -1.20 54.79
N ASN A 606 23.05 -1.54 54.31
CA ASN A 606 24.15 -0.60 54.05
C ASN A 606 23.76 0.38 52.94
N THR A 607 22.92 1.36 53.23
CA THR A 607 22.68 2.50 52.35
C THR A 607 23.69 3.60 52.70
N THR A 608 24.60 3.85 51.76
CA THR A 608 25.61 4.90 51.81
C THR A 608 25.00 6.27 52.13
N GLY A 609 25.28 6.81 53.32
CA GLY A 609 25.33 8.25 53.63
C GLY A 609 24.08 9.13 53.52
N GLU A 610 23.02 8.74 52.81
CA GLU A 610 21.81 9.56 52.68
C GLU A 610 20.82 9.30 53.83
N GLN A 611 20.35 10.37 54.48
CA GLN A 611 19.26 10.28 55.45
C GLN A 611 18.01 9.69 54.78
N LEU A 612 17.54 8.54 55.27
CA LEU A 612 16.29 7.93 54.84
C LEU A 612 15.14 8.90 55.14
N SER A 613 14.46 9.40 54.11
CA SER A 613 13.25 10.21 54.24
C SER A 613 12.01 9.32 54.35
N LEU A 614 10.95 9.83 54.98
CA LEU A 614 9.66 9.14 55.09
C LEU A 614 9.12 8.75 53.70
N GLU A 615 9.32 9.62 52.70
CA GLU A 615 8.93 9.35 51.32
C GLU A 615 9.74 8.21 50.71
N LYS A 616 11.08 8.21 50.80
CA LYS A 616 11.92 7.10 50.30
C LYS A 616 11.59 5.77 50.98
N PHE A 617 11.26 5.81 52.27
CA PHE A 617 10.81 4.64 53.02
C PHE A 617 9.48 4.09 52.49
N LEU A 618 8.46 4.95 52.38
CA LEU A 618 7.11 4.58 51.90
C LEU A 618 7.07 4.23 50.39
N THR A 619 8.12 4.55 49.64
CA THR A 619 8.27 4.24 48.21
C THR A 619 9.25 3.10 47.90
N GLY A 620 9.92 2.53 48.90
CA GLY A 620 10.95 1.50 48.75
C GLY A 620 10.59 0.16 49.40
N SER A 621 11.56 -0.47 50.07
CA SER A 621 11.43 -1.83 50.63
C SER A 621 10.33 -1.99 51.69
N PHE A 622 9.91 -0.91 52.35
CA PHE A 622 8.78 -0.98 53.27
C PHE A 622 7.45 -1.25 52.55
N ARG A 623 7.26 -0.73 51.33
CA ARG A 623 6.08 -1.02 50.50
C ARG A 623 6.02 -2.49 50.10
N ILE A 624 7.17 -3.08 49.82
CA ILE A 624 7.34 -4.53 49.60
C ILE A 624 6.94 -5.30 50.86
N MET A 625 7.39 -4.85 52.04
CA MET A 625 7.01 -5.43 53.33
C MET A 625 5.50 -5.31 53.59
N LEU A 626 4.87 -4.17 53.27
CA LEU A 626 3.43 -3.94 53.42
C LEU A 626 2.61 -4.92 52.57
N PHE A 627 2.94 -5.05 51.28
CA PHE A 627 2.28 -5.94 50.34
C PHE A 627 2.40 -7.44 50.71
N ILE A 628 3.52 -7.86 51.30
CA ILE A 628 3.72 -9.24 51.79
C ILE A 628 2.99 -9.45 53.13
N SER A 629 2.98 -8.43 53.98
CA SER A 629 2.33 -8.47 55.29
C SER A 629 0.81 -8.60 55.15
N SER A 630 0.23 -8.04 54.11
CA SER A 630 -1.20 -8.16 53.83
C SER A 630 -1.62 -9.50 53.21
N ASN A 631 -0.71 -10.42 52.89
CA ASN A 631 -1.07 -11.73 52.33
C ASN A 631 -1.84 -12.66 53.29
N ASP A 632 -1.77 -12.43 54.61
CA ASP A 632 -2.57 -13.18 55.60
C ASP A 632 -3.95 -12.54 55.85
N VAL A 633 -4.32 -11.50 55.08
CA VAL A 633 -5.67 -10.91 55.12
C VAL A 633 -6.70 -11.93 54.60
N LEU A 634 -6.29 -12.92 53.79
CA LEU A 634 -7.16 -13.80 53.01
C LEU A 634 -6.62 -15.25 52.92
N ASN A 635 -7.44 -16.21 52.45
CA ASN A 635 -7.18 -17.65 52.53
C ASN A 635 -6.41 -18.21 51.31
N SER A 636 -5.38 -17.52 50.82
CA SER A 636 -4.25 -18.02 50.01
C SER A 636 -4.51 -18.89 48.76
N ARG A 637 -5.69 -18.87 48.12
CA ARG A 637 -5.91 -19.67 46.88
C ARG A 637 -6.59 -18.93 45.72
N ASP A 638 -7.30 -17.83 45.95
CA ASP A 638 -8.14 -17.21 44.91
C ASP A 638 -7.53 -15.94 44.31
N LEU A 639 -7.57 -15.86 42.97
CA LEU A 639 -7.06 -14.71 42.19
C LEU A 639 -7.79 -13.39 42.55
N GLU A 640 -9.04 -13.48 43.00
CA GLU A 640 -9.87 -12.35 43.38
C GLU A 640 -9.31 -11.58 44.60
N GLU A 641 -8.50 -12.23 45.45
CA GLU A 641 -7.90 -11.65 46.65
C GLU A 641 -6.82 -10.58 46.34
N VAL A 642 -6.23 -10.61 45.15
CA VAL A 642 -5.23 -9.62 44.68
C VAL A 642 -5.82 -8.23 44.59
N ILE A 643 -7.11 -8.13 44.29
CA ILE A 643 -7.76 -6.84 44.12
C ILE A 643 -7.82 -6.07 45.44
N VAL A 644 -7.96 -6.78 46.56
CA VAL A 644 -7.96 -6.21 47.90
C VAL A 644 -6.60 -5.60 48.22
N LEU A 645 -5.53 -6.33 47.88
CA LEU A 645 -4.15 -5.87 48.08
C LEU A 645 -3.83 -4.66 47.21
N PHE A 646 -4.22 -4.70 45.94
CA PHE A 646 -4.06 -3.59 45.01
C PHE A 646 -4.81 -2.34 45.49
N VAL A 647 -6.10 -2.46 45.80
CA VAL A 647 -6.92 -1.33 46.25
C VAL A 647 -6.39 -0.76 47.57
N GLY A 648 -6.02 -1.62 48.52
CA GLY A 648 -5.40 -1.21 49.79
C GLY A 648 -4.11 -0.42 49.59
N GLU A 649 -3.17 -0.92 48.77
CA GLU A 649 -1.90 -0.25 48.49
C GLU A 649 -2.06 1.11 47.78
N VAL A 650 -3.00 1.20 46.84
CA VAL A 650 -3.31 2.46 46.14
C VAL A 650 -3.87 3.47 47.14
N LEU A 651 -4.89 3.09 47.92
CA LEU A 651 -5.53 3.95 48.93
C LEU A 651 -4.55 4.43 50.01
N ILE A 652 -3.61 3.58 50.38
CA ILE A 652 -2.57 3.90 51.36
C ILE A 652 -1.55 4.89 50.79
N SER A 653 -1.19 4.74 49.51
CA SER A 653 -0.24 5.61 48.83
C SER A 653 -0.66 7.09 48.81
N ASP A 654 -1.98 7.33 48.85
CA ASP A 654 -2.61 8.65 48.81
C ASP A 654 -2.65 9.36 50.17
N SER A 655 -2.85 8.61 51.26
CA SER A 655 -2.92 9.15 52.64
C SER A 655 -1.66 9.91 53.11
N ILE A 656 -0.60 9.89 52.32
CA ILE A 656 0.69 10.51 52.60
C ILE A 656 0.85 11.84 51.84
N ILE A 657 0.18 12.03 50.69
CA ILE A 657 0.29 13.19 49.80
C ILE A 657 -1.10 13.74 49.48
N ASN A 658 -1.43 14.91 50.04
CA ASN A 658 -2.71 15.57 49.75
C ASN A 658 -2.71 16.11 48.31
N TYR A 659 -3.51 15.49 47.44
CA TYR A 659 -3.84 16.06 46.13
C TYR A 659 -5.25 16.65 46.20
N ASP A 660 -5.36 17.97 46.06
CA ASP A 660 -6.65 18.68 46.21
C ASP A 660 -7.58 18.50 44.99
N LYS A 661 -7.13 17.88 43.88
CA LYS A 661 -7.90 17.73 42.63
C LYS A 661 -7.59 16.41 41.89
N ILE A 662 -8.63 15.85 41.27
CA ILE A 662 -8.54 14.73 40.32
C ILE A 662 -7.73 15.14 39.08
N ASP A 663 -6.58 14.49 38.86
CA ASP A 663 -5.72 14.69 37.68
C ASP A 663 -6.24 13.93 36.45
N PHE A 664 -7.27 14.47 35.78
CA PHE A 664 -7.73 13.94 34.50
C PHE A 664 -6.68 14.07 33.38
N ASP A 665 -5.63 14.87 33.54
CA ASP A 665 -4.56 14.93 32.54
C ASP A 665 -3.74 13.63 32.54
N SER A 666 -3.57 12.97 33.70
CA SER A 666 -2.98 11.64 33.73
C SER A 666 -3.83 10.60 33.01
N TYR A 667 -5.16 10.68 33.10
CA TYR A 667 -6.05 9.83 32.32
C TYR A 667 -5.86 10.09 30.82
N ASN A 668 -5.84 11.37 30.40
CA ASN A 668 -5.65 11.73 29.00
C ASN A 668 -4.31 11.20 28.44
N ARG A 669 -3.21 11.27 29.21
CA ARG A 669 -1.91 10.68 28.82
C ARG A 669 -1.97 9.16 28.67
N MET A 670 -2.68 8.45 29.55
CA MET A 670 -2.92 7.00 29.39
C MET A 670 -3.70 6.70 28.10
N ILE A 671 -4.68 7.52 27.75
CA ILE A 671 -5.44 7.39 26.50
C ILE A 671 -4.56 7.63 25.27
N GLU A 672 -3.65 8.61 25.31
CA GLU A 672 -2.70 8.83 24.21
C GLU A 672 -1.79 7.62 23.98
N VAL A 673 -1.30 7.01 25.06
CA VAL A 673 -0.54 5.76 24.99
C VAL A 673 -1.39 4.64 24.38
N TRP A 674 -2.63 4.47 24.84
CA TRP A 674 -3.54 3.47 24.28
C TRP A 674 -3.83 3.71 22.80
N LYS A 675 -4.06 4.95 22.38
CA LYS A 675 -4.29 5.33 20.98
C LYS A 675 -3.07 5.04 20.11
N SER A 676 -1.87 5.31 20.61
CA SER A 676 -0.63 4.94 19.94
C SER A 676 -0.51 3.42 19.75
N LYS A 677 -0.88 2.62 20.76
CA LYS A 677 -0.94 1.16 20.65
C LYS A 677 -2.02 0.70 19.66
N GLN A 678 -3.17 1.35 19.62
CA GLN A 678 -4.24 1.03 18.67
C GLN A 678 -3.82 1.31 17.22
N ILE A 679 -3.16 2.45 16.95
CA ILE A 679 -2.63 2.75 15.61
C ILE A 679 -1.64 1.67 15.19
N PHE A 680 -0.68 1.35 16.05
CA PHE A 680 0.30 0.31 15.80
C PHE A 680 -0.35 -1.07 15.56
N TYR A 681 -1.40 -1.40 16.31
CA TYR A 681 -2.19 -2.62 16.13
C TYR A 681 -2.89 -2.64 14.76
N LYS A 682 -3.51 -1.53 14.34
CA LYS A 682 -4.15 -1.41 13.01
C LYS A 682 -3.12 -1.53 11.87
N ASP A 683 -1.96 -0.92 12.02
CA ASP A 683 -0.88 -1.03 11.03
C ASP A 683 -0.41 -2.49 10.88
N LYS A 684 -0.30 -3.22 12.00
CA LYS A 684 0.07 -4.65 12.00
C LYS A 684 -1.03 -5.57 11.46
N ILE A 685 -2.31 -5.23 11.64
CA ILE A 685 -3.42 -5.92 10.95
C ILE A 685 -3.30 -5.73 9.45
N ASN A 686 -3.04 -4.51 8.98
CA ASN A 686 -2.92 -4.24 7.55
C ASN A 686 -1.73 -5.03 6.96
N GLU A 687 -0.58 -5.06 7.64
CA GLU A 687 0.57 -5.88 7.24
C GLU A 687 0.20 -7.37 7.15
N LYS A 688 -0.59 -7.89 8.09
CA LYS A 688 -1.08 -9.27 8.03
C LYS A 688 -2.02 -9.49 6.84
N ASN A 689 -2.96 -8.58 6.60
CA ASN A 689 -3.88 -8.68 5.46
C ASN A 689 -3.13 -8.65 4.12
N ASP A 690 -2.07 -7.84 4.01
CA ASP A 690 -1.22 -7.80 2.82
C ASP A 690 -0.51 -9.15 2.60
N ILE A 691 0.03 -9.76 3.66
CA ILE A 691 0.65 -11.10 3.59
C ILE A 691 -0.40 -12.18 3.26
N ASP A 692 -1.59 -12.11 3.84
CA ASP A 692 -2.67 -13.06 3.56
C ASP A 692 -3.14 -12.97 2.09
N ASN A 693 -3.20 -11.76 1.51
CA ASN A 693 -3.47 -11.55 0.08
C ASN A 693 -2.34 -12.11 -0.81
N GLU A 694 -1.07 -11.91 -0.43
CA GLU A 694 0.07 -12.51 -1.14
C GLU A 694 0.04 -14.05 -1.07
N LEU A 695 -0.34 -14.62 0.06
CA LEU A 695 -0.52 -16.07 0.23
C LEU A 695 -1.62 -16.63 -0.69
N GLU A 696 -2.73 -15.90 -0.84
CA GLU A 696 -3.81 -16.28 -1.76
C GLU A 696 -3.32 -16.26 -3.22
N ALA A 697 -2.57 -15.23 -3.62
CA ALA A 697 -1.99 -15.16 -4.97
C ALA A 697 -0.99 -16.30 -5.23
N ILE A 698 -0.12 -16.63 -4.27
CA ILE A 698 0.82 -17.76 -4.40
C ILE A 698 0.06 -19.09 -4.48
N MET A 699 -1.05 -19.24 -3.74
CA MET A 699 -1.87 -20.45 -3.80
C MET A 699 -2.51 -20.62 -5.18
N ASP A 700 -3.02 -19.54 -5.78
CA ASP A 700 -3.59 -19.56 -7.13
C ASP A 700 -2.52 -19.89 -8.19
N GLU A 701 -1.33 -19.30 -8.08
CA GLU A 701 -0.19 -19.64 -8.94
C GLU A 701 0.19 -21.12 -8.81
N LYS A 702 0.20 -21.65 -7.58
CA LYS A 702 0.47 -23.07 -7.31
C LYS A 702 -0.57 -23.98 -7.94
N LEU A 703 -1.86 -23.70 -7.77
CA LEU A 703 -2.96 -24.48 -8.37
C LEU A 703 -2.90 -24.49 -9.91
N ASN A 704 -2.54 -23.35 -10.51
CA ASN A 704 -2.33 -23.25 -11.95
C ASN A 704 -1.12 -24.08 -12.42
N LEU A 705 -0.01 -24.04 -11.68
CA LEU A 705 1.17 -24.86 -11.97
C LEU A 705 0.89 -26.36 -11.83
N GLU A 706 0.15 -26.77 -10.80
CA GLU A 706 -0.27 -28.17 -10.62
C GLU A 706 -1.16 -28.64 -11.78
N SER A 707 -2.13 -27.82 -12.19
CA SER A 707 -2.99 -28.10 -13.35
C SER A 707 -2.19 -28.22 -14.65
N ASN A 708 -1.20 -27.34 -14.85
CA ASN A 708 -0.32 -27.39 -16.02
C ASN A 708 0.56 -28.66 -16.02
N ILE A 709 1.08 -29.06 -14.87
CA ILE A 709 1.85 -30.30 -14.73
C ILE A 709 0.96 -31.51 -15.02
N GLU A 710 -0.29 -31.52 -14.56
CA GLU A 710 -1.23 -32.61 -14.84
C GLU A 710 -1.56 -32.70 -16.34
N ALA A 711 -1.80 -31.56 -16.99
CA ALA A 711 -1.99 -31.49 -18.44
C ALA A 711 -0.78 -32.03 -19.21
N LEU A 712 0.44 -31.58 -18.86
CA LEU A 712 1.68 -32.05 -19.49
C LEU A 712 1.93 -33.55 -19.28
N ASN A 713 1.67 -34.10 -18.08
CA ASN A 713 1.76 -35.54 -17.83
C ASN A 713 0.75 -36.33 -18.70
N SER A 714 -0.45 -35.78 -18.91
CA SER A 714 -1.46 -36.41 -19.78
C SER A 714 -1.06 -36.39 -21.25
N GLU A 715 -0.41 -35.31 -21.69
CA GLU A 715 0.11 -35.14 -23.04
C GLU A 715 1.31 -36.06 -23.28
N GLU A 716 2.24 -36.14 -22.33
CA GLU A 716 3.37 -37.08 -22.33
C GLU A 716 2.88 -38.53 -22.48
N LYS A 717 1.85 -38.92 -21.72
CA LYS A 717 1.24 -40.26 -21.80
C LYS A 717 0.64 -40.51 -23.18
N THR A 718 -0.05 -39.52 -23.74
CA THR A 718 -0.66 -39.62 -25.07
C THR A 718 0.39 -39.73 -26.17
N LEU A 719 1.49 -38.97 -26.06
CA LEU A 719 2.63 -39.04 -27.00
C LEU A 719 3.37 -40.36 -26.91
N LYS A 720 3.59 -40.91 -25.71
CA LYS A 720 4.14 -42.27 -25.53
C LYS A 720 3.26 -43.33 -26.19
N GLN A 721 1.94 -43.20 -26.08
CA GLN A 721 0.99 -44.10 -26.76
C GLN A 721 1.03 -43.93 -28.29
N LYS A 722 1.08 -42.69 -28.80
CA LYS A 722 1.24 -42.42 -30.23
C LYS A 722 2.54 -42.98 -30.78
N TYR A 723 3.64 -42.83 -30.04
CA TYR A 723 4.95 -43.40 -30.40
C TYR A 723 4.87 -44.93 -30.53
N ALA A 724 4.28 -45.61 -29.53
CA ALA A 724 4.10 -47.06 -29.57
C ALA A 724 3.15 -47.52 -30.69
N SER A 725 2.07 -46.78 -30.95
CA SER A 725 1.15 -47.08 -32.05
C SER A 725 1.80 -46.90 -33.41
N TYR A 726 2.59 -45.83 -33.58
CA TYR A 726 3.32 -45.57 -34.81
C TYR A 726 4.45 -46.58 -35.02
N GLU A 727 5.01 -47.14 -33.94
CA GLU A 727 5.96 -48.25 -34.04
C GLU A 727 5.33 -49.48 -34.71
N GLU A 728 4.10 -49.86 -34.35
CA GLU A 728 3.38 -50.93 -35.03
C GLU A 728 3.00 -50.57 -36.47
N GLU A 729 2.58 -49.32 -36.71
CA GLU A 729 2.25 -48.86 -38.07
C GLU A 729 3.48 -48.88 -38.99
N PHE A 730 4.64 -48.45 -38.48
CA PHE A 730 5.90 -48.49 -39.20
C PHE A 730 6.31 -49.92 -39.56
N LYS A 731 6.13 -50.88 -38.63
CA LYS A 731 6.34 -52.32 -38.94
C LYS A 731 5.46 -52.76 -40.11
N HIS A 732 4.18 -52.40 -40.09
CA HIS A 732 3.26 -52.70 -41.18
C HIS A 732 3.70 -52.05 -42.50
N MET A 733 4.08 -50.77 -42.50
CA MET A 733 4.56 -50.06 -43.68
C MET A 733 5.82 -50.72 -44.27
N VAL A 734 6.78 -51.12 -43.43
CA VAL A 734 7.97 -51.86 -43.88
C VAL A 734 7.58 -53.21 -44.48
N PHE A 735 6.64 -53.94 -43.89
CA PHE A 735 6.24 -55.24 -44.44
C PHE A 735 5.40 -55.18 -45.73
N SER A 736 4.70 -54.07 -46.00
CA SER A 736 3.87 -53.90 -47.19
C SER A 736 4.51 -53.07 -48.31
N SER A 737 5.61 -52.38 -48.04
CA SER A 737 6.24 -51.44 -48.96
C SER A 737 7.10 -52.13 -50.02
N GLU A 738 7.01 -51.64 -51.26
CA GLU A 738 7.91 -52.05 -52.34
C GLU A 738 9.37 -51.62 -52.08
N LYS A 739 9.59 -50.60 -51.24
CA LYS A 739 10.92 -50.13 -50.81
C LYS A 739 11.71 -51.23 -50.09
N SER A 740 11.01 -52.15 -49.43
CA SER A 740 11.62 -53.23 -48.66
C SER A 740 12.30 -54.27 -49.53
N ASN A 741 11.95 -54.37 -50.81
CA ASN A 741 12.63 -55.26 -51.77
C ASN A 741 14.12 -54.90 -51.97
N VAL A 742 14.51 -53.68 -51.62
CA VAL A 742 15.89 -53.17 -51.74
C VAL A 742 16.73 -53.55 -50.50
N LEU A 743 16.11 -54.00 -49.41
CA LEU A 743 16.78 -54.45 -48.19
C LEU A 743 17.18 -55.93 -48.32
N GLU A 744 18.41 -56.26 -47.94
CA GLU A 744 18.96 -57.62 -48.11
C GLU A 744 18.20 -58.66 -47.27
N SER A 745 17.74 -58.26 -46.09
CA SER A 745 16.95 -59.13 -45.20
C SER A 745 15.54 -59.44 -45.70
N TYR A 746 14.98 -58.66 -46.64
CA TYR A 746 13.60 -58.85 -47.11
C TYR A 746 13.42 -60.13 -47.92
N GLY A 747 14.43 -60.55 -48.67
CA GLY A 747 14.40 -61.81 -49.43
C GLY A 747 14.18 -63.02 -48.51
N LYS A 748 14.87 -63.06 -47.37
CA LYS A 748 14.73 -64.12 -46.36
C LYS A 748 13.36 -64.07 -45.67
N TYR A 749 12.88 -62.87 -45.34
CA TYR A 749 11.53 -62.69 -44.79
C TYR A 749 10.44 -63.24 -45.73
N LYS A 750 10.52 -62.91 -47.02
CA LYS A 750 9.57 -63.38 -48.04
C LYS A 750 9.62 -64.90 -48.24
N GLU A 751 10.82 -65.50 -48.20
CA GLU A 751 11.00 -66.95 -48.29
C GLU A 751 10.33 -67.67 -47.10
N PHE A 752 10.59 -67.22 -45.87
CA PHE A 752 9.98 -67.82 -44.68
C PHE A 752 8.46 -67.61 -44.62
N LYS A 753 7.96 -66.45 -45.05
CA LYS A 753 6.51 -66.17 -45.15
C LYS A 753 5.81 -67.07 -46.17
N SER A 754 6.45 -67.33 -47.31
CA SER A 754 5.90 -68.22 -48.36
C SER A 754 5.84 -69.67 -47.89
N LYS A 755 6.90 -70.17 -47.23
CA LYS A 755 6.91 -71.50 -46.59
C LYS A 755 5.82 -71.65 -45.52
N MET A 756 5.47 -70.56 -44.84
CA MET A 756 4.37 -70.52 -43.87
C MET A 756 2.98 -70.58 -44.50
N GLN A 757 2.78 -69.99 -45.68
CA GLN A 757 1.50 -70.05 -46.40
C GLN A 757 1.30 -71.40 -47.07
N GLU A 758 2.34 -71.99 -47.64
CA GLU A 758 2.31 -73.34 -48.24
C GLU A 758 1.99 -74.44 -47.21
N SER A 759 2.47 -74.30 -45.97
CA SER A 759 2.17 -75.22 -44.87
C SER A 759 0.76 -75.04 -44.27
N ARG A 760 0.01 -73.98 -44.62
CA ARG A 760 -1.40 -73.80 -44.23
C ARG A 760 -2.38 -74.33 -45.28
N SER A 761 -1.99 -74.38 -46.55
CA SER A 761 -2.81 -74.90 -47.66
C SER A 761 -2.73 -76.42 -47.82
N SER A 762 -1.82 -77.11 -47.13
CA SER A 762 -1.66 -78.57 -47.15
C SER A 762 -2.60 -79.36 -46.21
N ASN A 763 -3.65 -78.74 -45.66
CA ASN A 763 -4.58 -79.39 -44.72
C ASN A 763 -5.54 -80.45 -45.32
N ASN A 764 -5.30 -80.94 -46.55
CA ASN A 764 -5.98 -82.12 -47.09
C ASN A 764 -5.12 -83.37 -46.85
N ILE A 765 -5.00 -83.77 -45.58
CA ILE A 765 -4.37 -85.04 -45.22
C ILE A 765 -5.47 -86.12 -45.19
N SER A 766 -5.45 -86.96 -46.23
CA SER A 766 -6.15 -88.24 -46.31
C SER A 766 -5.71 -89.18 -45.19
N SER A 767 -6.62 -90.02 -44.71
CA SER A 767 -6.60 -90.76 -43.44
C SER A 767 -5.54 -91.88 -43.27
N GLU A 768 -4.33 -91.76 -43.83
CA GLU A 768 -3.21 -92.69 -43.58
C GLU A 768 -1.83 -91.97 -43.67
N SER A 769 -1.57 -90.93 -42.87
CA SER A 769 -0.20 -90.40 -42.66
C SER A 769 0.29 -90.67 -41.23
N SER A 770 1.60 -90.86 -41.08
CA SER A 770 2.23 -91.34 -39.84
C SER A 770 2.43 -90.23 -38.79
N ILE A 771 2.40 -90.56 -37.50
CA ILE A 771 2.60 -89.60 -36.36
C ILE A 771 3.91 -88.80 -36.48
N ILE A 772 4.93 -89.38 -37.11
CA ILE A 772 6.24 -88.74 -37.34
C ILE A 772 6.10 -87.59 -38.35
N GLU A 773 5.31 -87.75 -39.40
CA GLU A 773 5.08 -86.70 -40.40
C GLU A 773 4.35 -85.51 -39.77
N THR A 774 3.38 -85.74 -38.88
CA THR A 774 2.67 -84.66 -38.17
C THR A 774 3.58 -83.90 -37.19
N TRP A 775 4.50 -84.58 -36.50
CA TRP A 775 5.48 -83.94 -35.60
C TRP A 775 6.56 -83.17 -36.35
N VAL A 776 7.06 -83.71 -37.47
CA VAL A 776 8.03 -83.02 -38.33
C VAL A 776 7.40 -81.76 -38.94
N GLU A 777 6.12 -81.82 -39.31
CA GLU A 777 5.38 -80.68 -39.85
C GLU A 777 5.13 -79.61 -38.75
N GLN A 778 4.76 -80.00 -37.53
CA GLN A 778 4.63 -79.08 -36.38
C GLN A 778 5.97 -78.45 -35.93
N ALA A 779 7.04 -79.24 -35.86
CA ALA A 779 8.38 -78.74 -35.51
C ALA A 779 8.92 -77.80 -36.60
N SER A 780 8.72 -78.13 -37.87
CA SER A 780 9.08 -77.27 -39.00
C SER A 780 8.27 -75.98 -39.00
N LYS A 781 6.99 -76.03 -38.60
CA LYS A 781 6.16 -74.85 -38.41
C LYS A 781 6.68 -73.95 -37.29
N MET A 782 7.01 -74.50 -36.11
CA MET A 782 7.59 -73.71 -35.00
C MET A 782 8.96 -73.11 -35.34
N ILE A 783 9.82 -73.87 -36.03
CA ILE A 783 11.12 -73.37 -36.50
C ILE A 783 10.94 -72.25 -37.52
N ASN A 784 9.99 -72.39 -38.44
CA ASN A 784 9.66 -71.35 -39.42
C ASN A 784 9.01 -70.12 -38.76
N GLU A 785 8.18 -70.27 -37.71
CA GLU A 785 7.63 -69.16 -36.91
C GLU A 785 8.76 -68.38 -36.21
N SER A 786 9.68 -69.08 -35.56
CA SER A 786 10.84 -68.47 -34.89
C SER A 786 11.77 -67.77 -35.89
N ASN A 787 12.05 -68.41 -37.03
CA ASN A 787 12.89 -67.83 -38.08
C ASN A 787 12.23 -66.63 -38.75
N LEU A 788 10.90 -66.66 -38.94
CA LEU A 788 10.13 -65.53 -39.46
C LEU A 788 10.21 -64.34 -38.49
N ALA A 789 9.95 -64.55 -37.20
CA ALA A 789 10.04 -63.50 -36.19
C ALA A 789 11.45 -62.87 -36.09
N GLN A 790 12.51 -63.69 -36.15
CA GLN A 790 13.89 -63.18 -36.18
C GLN A 790 14.21 -62.42 -37.47
N SER A 791 13.67 -62.86 -38.61
CA SER A 791 13.82 -62.16 -39.89
C SER A 791 13.06 -60.84 -39.93
N GLU A 792 11.89 -60.76 -39.29
CA GLU A 792 11.09 -59.54 -39.13
C GLU A 792 11.86 -58.48 -38.32
N ILE A 793 12.45 -58.88 -37.18
CA ILE A 793 13.24 -57.96 -36.35
C ILE A 793 14.44 -57.42 -37.13
N LYS A 794 15.20 -58.29 -37.80
CA LYS A 794 16.35 -57.87 -38.61
C LYS A 794 15.95 -56.95 -39.76
N LEU A 795 14.83 -57.22 -40.40
CA LEU A 795 14.29 -56.38 -41.49
C LEU A 795 13.90 -55.00 -41.00
N ILE A 796 13.23 -54.90 -39.85
CA ILE A 796 12.86 -53.61 -39.25
C ILE A 796 14.11 -52.83 -38.83
N GLU A 797 15.10 -53.49 -38.21
CA GLU A 797 16.37 -52.85 -37.83
C GLU A 797 17.20 -52.37 -39.03
N GLU A 798 17.23 -53.15 -40.11
CA GLU A 798 17.86 -52.76 -41.36
C GLU A 798 17.10 -51.58 -42.00
N ALA A 799 15.77 -51.64 -42.06
CA ALA A 799 14.94 -50.55 -42.57
C ALA A 799 15.20 -49.23 -41.84
N LYS A 800 15.32 -49.25 -40.49
CA LYS A 800 15.66 -48.08 -39.67
C LYS A 800 17.04 -47.48 -39.96
N LYS A 801 17.98 -48.25 -40.56
CA LYS A 801 19.36 -47.83 -40.87
C LYS A 801 19.63 -47.56 -42.35
N SER A 802 18.72 -47.99 -43.22
CA SER A 802 18.95 -48.09 -44.66
C SER A 802 18.79 -46.80 -45.48
N GLY A 803 18.39 -45.68 -44.87
CA GLY A 803 18.13 -44.40 -45.58
C GLY A 803 16.87 -44.38 -46.48
N PHE A 804 16.33 -45.54 -46.87
CA PHE A 804 15.16 -45.62 -47.76
C PHE A 804 13.81 -45.24 -47.10
N PHE A 805 13.78 -45.20 -45.76
CA PHE A 805 12.62 -44.86 -44.93
C PHE A 805 12.80 -43.52 -44.18
N GLU A 806 13.65 -42.62 -44.68
CA GLU A 806 13.97 -41.34 -44.02
C GLU A 806 12.74 -40.49 -43.66
N ARG A 807 11.71 -40.46 -44.51
CA ARG A 807 10.49 -39.66 -44.25
C ARG A 807 9.68 -40.22 -43.09
N GLU A 808 9.60 -41.54 -43.00
CA GLU A 808 8.87 -42.26 -41.96
C GLU A 808 9.67 -42.26 -40.64
N LEU A 809 11.01 -42.31 -40.72
CA LEU A 809 11.90 -42.16 -39.56
C LEU A 809 11.86 -40.76 -38.97
N LYS A 810 11.65 -39.73 -39.79
CA LYS A 810 11.47 -38.36 -39.33
C LYS A 810 10.33 -38.23 -38.32
N VAL A 811 9.23 -38.97 -38.49
CA VAL A 811 8.10 -38.97 -37.55
C VAL A 811 8.51 -39.49 -36.16
N PHE A 812 9.38 -40.50 -36.08
CA PHE A 812 9.94 -40.92 -34.79
C PHE A 812 10.84 -39.87 -34.17
N THR A 813 11.65 -39.18 -34.96
CA THR A 813 12.52 -38.09 -34.49
C THR A 813 11.68 -36.93 -33.96
N ASP A 814 10.66 -36.50 -34.71
CA ASP A 814 9.76 -35.42 -34.33
C ASP A 814 9.00 -35.76 -33.02
N LEU A 815 8.50 -37.00 -32.87
CA LEU A 815 7.84 -37.47 -31.64
C LEU A 815 8.80 -37.58 -30.44
N GLN A 816 10.05 -37.96 -30.66
CA GLN A 816 11.08 -37.99 -29.61
C GLN A 816 11.50 -36.59 -29.17
N GLU A 817 11.60 -35.66 -30.11
CA GLU A 817 11.88 -34.25 -29.83
C GLU A 817 10.75 -33.64 -28.99
N TRP A 818 9.49 -33.86 -29.38
CA TRP A 818 8.33 -33.41 -28.60
C TRP A 818 8.26 -34.03 -27.21
N LEU A 819 8.58 -35.33 -27.06
CA LEU A 819 8.66 -35.96 -25.73
C LEU A 819 9.73 -35.31 -24.86
N LYS A 820 10.90 -35.00 -25.44
CA LYS A 820 12.00 -34.34 -24.74
C LYS A 820 11.65 -32.91 -24.33
N ASP A 821 10.93 -32.19 -25.17
CA ASP A 821 10.44 -30.83 -24.87
C ASP A 821 9.46 -30.86 -23.69
N ILE A 822 8.49 -31.78 -23.70
CA ILE A 822 7.56 -31.96 -22.57
C ILE A 822 8.27 -32.39 -21.29
N GLU A 823 9.26 -33.28 -21.36
CA GLU A 823 10.06 -33.68 -20.20
C GLU A 823 10.82 -32.49 -19.59
N ASN A 824 11.36 -31.59 -20.42
CA ASN A 824 12.01 -30.36 -19.97
C ASN A 824 11.00 -29.38 -19.32
N ASP A 825 9.83 -29.21 -19.93
CA ASP A 825 8.78 -28.34 -19.40
C ASP A 825 8.24 -28.87 -18.05
N LEU A 826 8.06 -30.19 -17.93
CA LEU A 826 7.72 -30.85 -16.66
C LEU A 826 8.79 -30.61 -15.59
N TYR A 827 10.08 -30.71 -15.94
CA TYR A 827 11.17 -30.45 -15.01
C TYR A 827 11.16 -28.99 -14.53
N ASN A 828 11.02 -28.03 -15.45
CA ASN A 828 10.97 -26.60 -15.13
C ASN A 828 9.76 -26.25 -14.26
N ASN A 829 8.56 -26.72 -14.63
CA ASN A 829 7.35 -26.46 -13.86
C ASN A 829 7.40 -27.09 -12.45
N ARG A 830 7.96 -28.29 -12.29
CA ARG A 830 8.18 -28.92 -10.96
C ARG A 830 9.24 -28.18 -10.12
N LYS A 831 10.20 -27.50 -10.76
CA LYS A 831 11.18 -26.66 -10.06
C LYS A 831 10.51 -25.40 -9.53
N ILE A 832 9.75 -24.69 -10.38
CA ILE A 832 9.01 -23.48 -10.02
C ILE A 832 8.00 -23.80 -8.91
N LEU A 833 7.29 -24.94 -9.01
CA LEU A 833 6.36 -25.40 -7.98
C LEU A 833 7.03 -25.53 -6.61
N ARG A 834 8.24 -26.12 -6.54
CA ARG A 834 9.00 -26.23 -5.28
C ARG A 834 9.43 -24.88 -4.72
N GLU A 835 9.92 -23.98 -5.59
CA GLU A 835 10.29 -22.61 -5.18
C GLU A 835 9.07 -21.88 -4.59
N LYS A 836 7.89 -22.05 -5.20
CA LYS A 836 6.62 -21.49 -4.71
C LYS A 836 6.13 -22.12 -3.40
N GLU A 837 6.35 -23.42 -3.19
CA GLU A 837 6.04 -24.10 -1.93
C GLU A 837 6.90 -23.61 -0.76
N GLU A 838 8.18 -23.33 -1.02
CA GLU A 838 9.10 -22.73 -0.04
C GLU A 838 8.68 -21.29 0.29
N GLU A 839 8.35 -20.49 -0.73
CA GLU A 839 7.84 -19.12 -0.58
C GLU A 839 6.56 -19.09 0.26
N PHE A 840 5.59 -19.95 -0.07
CA PHE A 840 4.34 -20.11 0.67
C PHE A 840 4.58 -20.47 2.14
N SER A 841 5.47 -21.44 2.41
CA SER A 841 5.79 -21.88 3.77
C SER A 841 6.42 -20.75 4.61
N LEU A 842 7.30 -19.96 3.99
CA LEU A 842 7.94 -18.81 4.64
C LEU A 842 6.93 -17.70 4.97
N MET A 843 6.07 -17.33 4.01
CA MET A 843 5.05 -16.32 4.21
C MET A 843 4.02 -16.75 5.25
N LYS A 844 3.58 -18.01 5.21
CA LYS A 844 2.68 -18.59 6.21
C LYS A 844 3.26 -18.50 7.62
N SER A 845 4.54 -18.84 7.79
CA SER A 845 5.22 -18.69 9.09
C SER A 845 5.29 -17.24 9.57
N LYS A 846 5.45 -16.27 8.66
CA LYS A 846 5.40 -14.83 9.01
C LYS A 846 3.98 -14.41 9.45
N ALA A 847 2.95 -14.84 8.72
CA ALA A 847 1.56 -14.57 9.06
C ALA A 847 1.18 -15.16 10.44
N GLU A 848 1.61 -16.39 10.73
CA GLU A 848 1.41 -17.05 12.03
C GLU A 848 2.08 -16.27 13.17
N LYS A 849 3.35 -15.87 13.01
CA LYS A 849 4.07 -15.04 14.00
C LYS A 849 3.40 -13.69 14.24
N LEU A 850 2.92 -13.03 13.18
CA LEU A 850 2.17 -11.79 13.30
C LEU A 850 0.84 -12.00 14.01
N SER A 851 0.15 -13.13 13.76
CA SER A 851 -1.08 -13.47 14.45
C SER A 851 -0.84 -13.69 15.95
N GLU A 852 0.18 -14.47 16.33
CA GLU A 852 0.56 -14.67 17.74
C GLU A 852 0.89 -13.34 18.43
N TYR A 853 1.55 -12.43 17.73
CA TYR A 853 1.87 -11.11 18.25
C TYR A 853 0.63 -10.22 18.42
N LEU A 854 -0.28 -10.21 17.45
CA LEU A 854 -1.56 -9.50 17.53
C LEU A 854 -2.43 -10.07 18.67
N ASP A 855 -2.46 -11.38 18.84
CA ASP A 855 -3.16 -12.05 19.94
C ASP A 855 -2.54 -11.68 21.29
N THR A 856 -1.21 -11.60 21.38
CA THR A 856 -0.52 -11.11 22.58
C THR A 856 -0.91 -9.66 22.90
N LEU A 857 -1.04 -8.79 21.89
CA LEU A 857 -1.48 -7.41 22.10
C LEU A 857 -2.94 -7.33 22.57
N LYS A 858 -3.85 -8.14 22.03
CA LYS A 858 -5.23 -8.28 22.53
C LYS A 858 -5.25 -8.82 23.96
N GLU A 859 -4.37 -9.79 24.24
CA GLU A 859 -4.10 -10.30 25.58
C GLU A 859 -3.41 -9.29 26.49
N ILE A 860 -3.07 -8.07 26.06
CA ILE A 860 -2.70 -6.99 26.98
C ILE A 860 -3.81 -5.94 27.01
N TYR A 861 -4.36 -5.59 25.87
CA TYR A 861 -5.37 -4.54 25.66
C TYR A 861 -6.63 -5.13 24.98
N PRO A 862 -7.62 -5.64 25.75
CA PRO A 862 -8.79 -6.35 25.18
C PRO A 862 -9.74 -5.49 24.36
N ASP A 863 -9.69 -4.18 24.55
CA ASP A 863 -10.57 -3.20 23.91
C ASP A 863 -9.92 -2.50 22.71
N ILE A 864 -8.75 -2.97 22.24
CA ILE A 864 -7.92 -2.29 21.23
C ILE A 864 -8.53 -2.27 19.82
N GLU A 865 -9.45 -3.19 19.52
CA GLU A 865 -10.24 -3.24 18.27
C GLU A 865 -11.34 -2.17 18.27
#